data_AF-A0A948CQA2-F1
#
_entry.id   AF-A0A948CQA2-F1
#
_cell.length_a   1.000
_cell.length_b   1.000
_cell.length_c   1.000
_cell.angle_alpha   90.00
_cell.angle_beta   90.00
_cell.angle_gamma   90.00
#
_symmetry.space_group_name_H-M   'P 1'
#
loop_
_entity.id
_entity.type
_entity.pdbx_description
1 polymer ?
#
loop_
_entity_poly.entity_id
_entity_poly.type
_entity_poly.pdbx_seq_one_letter_code
_entity_poly.pdbx_strand_id
1 'polypeptide(L)'
;MPWFTRLFFVLCRMLSVPFLAGINPKLVQFDESLHAELEGKPVCYVLRQHSWTDRFLLERVFKAHKLPLLRATPGKLPDSERAACLYLPVLNGQRGGARGSNTIAALVAQAAEGDYPLQIVPVSVFWGRDPGSETSFFKLLLGDGERAGAFRKLIVILVQRRNVLIHIAQPVRFSTFVARKQDPVAAAAVMARMLSFYYSRRKTASLGPSLLSRQQIIDVVLRRQLVRDAIAEEQKASIAKPDMVNKQARKMAEGVAANFDGRMIRALELILSWAFRKIFSGLKIHHIDRLRETANSRQLIYMPSHRSHFDYLLISYTLYVQGLVPPHIAAGVNLNFWPVGGLLRRGGAFYIRRSFGGQKLYSAVFKSYLDVLLGRGYPVEFFPEGGRSRTGRLLPPKKGMLKMTVESFVQQPGRKVALVPIYVCYDKLVESASYVKELRGGTKQSESAGGLLKARKIFKASYGSPHVAFGQPISLDECFSHIEPDWRKRTQAGDHSFVPAVIDYIAQENMERINAAAVVNPIGLVAMILLSSPQHAMAEDELLLQIDHFIAILRRLPYSSDITLPEGSAKEIFEQAARTAGLSRIDHPWGPIITATGKEAVMLTYYRNSVMHVLALPSLIARFFRHSQTVNEAELIEGCVLLYP
;
A
#
# COMPACT_ATOMS: atom_id res chain seq x y z
N MET A 1 24.85 12.11 36.58
CA MET A 1 24.65 10.65 36.52
C MET A 1 25.65 10.00 37.48
N PRO A 2 25.23 9.05 38.34
CA PRO A 2 26.16 8.27 39.16
C PRO A 2 27.27 7.64 38.32
N TRP A 3 28.50 7.56 38.83
CA TRP A 3 29.66 7.02 38.11
C TRP A 3 29.39 5.63 37.49
N PHE A 4 28.74 4.74 38.25
CA PHE A 4 28.32 3.40 37.79
C PHE A 4 27.40 3.42 36.55
N THR A 5 26.47 4.38 36.45
CA THR A 5 25.59 4.47 35.27
C THR A 5 26.31 5.01 34.05
N ARG A 6 27.32 5.88 34.22
CA ARG A 6 28.19 6.33 33.12
C ARG A 6 29.08 5.20 32.63
N LEU A 7 29.70 4.46 33.53
CA LEU A 7 30.54 3.30 33.20
C LEU A 7 29.71 2.22 32.48
N PHE A 8 28.53 1.88 33.01
CA PHE A 8 27.63 0.92 32.40
C PHE A 8 27.15 1.38 31.01
N PHE A 9 26.86 2.68 30.83
CA PHE A 9 26.50 3.24 29.53
C PHE A 9 27.64 3.12 28.50
N VAL A 10 28.87 3.44 28.89
CA VAL A 10 30.05 3.33 28.03
C VAL A 10 30.30 1.87 27.65
N LEU A 11 30.23 0.95 28.62
CA LEU A 11 30.36 -0.50 28.37
C LEU A 11 29.28 -1.01 27.41
N CYS A 12 28.01 -0.67 27.65
CA CYS A 12 26.93 -1.06 26.74
C CYS A 12 27.08 -0.45 25.35
N ARG A 13 27.59 0.78 25.24
CA ARG A 13 27.90 1.42 23.94
C ARG A 13 29.02 0.67 23.22
N MET A 14 30.15 0.42 23.88
CA MET A 14 31.28 -0.31 23.29
C MET A 14 30.88 -1.71 22.84
N LEU A 15 30.09 -2.43 23.65
CA LEU A 15 29.64 -3.77 23.31
C LEU A 15 28.60 -3.78 22.18
N SER A 16 27.75 -2.75 22.05
CA SER A 16 26.68 -2.72 21.04
C SER A 16 27.09 -2.14 19.70
N VAL A 17 28.06 -1.22 19.65
CA VAL A 17 28.51 -0.55 18.41
C VAL A 17 28.90 -1.52 17.29
N PRO A 18 29.68 -2.60 17.51
CA PRO A 18 30.02 -3.56 16.45
C PRO A 18 28.78 -4.23 15.87
N PHE A 19 27.81 -4.60 16.71
CA PHE A 19 26.56 -5.23 16.27
C PHE A 19 25.66 -4.26 15.53
N LEU A 20 25.63 -2.99 15.94
CA LEU A 20 24.84 -1.94 15.30
C LEU A 20 25.44 -1.50 13.95
N ALA A 21 26.75 -1.61 13.76
CA ALA A 21 27.42 -1.22 12.51
C ALA A 21 26.92 -2.01 11.30
N GLY A 22 26.60 -3.30 11.48
CA GLY A 22 26.06 -4.17 10.42
C GLY A 22 24.54 -4.05 10.18
N ILE A 23 23.85 -3.16 10.90
CA ILE A 23 22.41 -2.93 10.74
C ILE A 23 22.22 -1.81 9.73
N ASN A 24 21.38 -2.00 8.72
CA ASN A 24 20.92 -0.92 7.85
C ASN A 24 19.41 -0.76 8.06
N PRO A 25 19.00 0.11 9.00
CA PRO A 25 17.59 0.29 9.29
C PRO A 25 16.92 0.99 8.11
N LYS A 26 15.70 0.57 7.83
CA LYS A 26 14.87 1.25 6.84
C LYS A 26 14.16 2.41 7.49
N LEU A 27 14.41 3.62 7.00
CA LEU A 27 13.67 4.80 7.39
C LEU A 27 12.38 4.90 6.58
N VAL A 28 11.29 5.18 7.26
CA VAL A 28 9.99 5.41 6.63
C VAL A 28 9.41 6.72 7.15
N GLN A 29 8.90 7.53 6.23
CA GLN A 29 8.55 8.95 6.44
C GLN A 29 9.78 9.80 6.78
N PHE A 30 10.85 9.60 6.02
CA PHE A 30 11.99 10.50 6.00
C PHE A 30 12.00 11.14 4.62
N ASP A 31 11.63 12.42 4.55
CA ASP A 31 11.61 13.25 3.37
C ASP A 31 12.36 14.57 3.63
N GLU A 32 12.63 15.32 2.57
CA GLU A 32 13.28 16.63 2.67
C GLU A 32 12.44 17.62 3.49
N SER A 33 11.10 17.47 3.46
CA SER A 33 10.19 18.32 4.24
C SER A 33 10.40 18.16 5.75
N LEU A 34 10.50 16.93 6.25
CA LEU A 34 10.80 16.65 7.66
C LEU A 34 12.19 17.19 8.03
N HIS A 35 13.17 17.08 7.13
CA HIS A 35 14.51 17.61 7.40
C HIS A 35 14.49 19.13 7.56
N ALA A 36 13.88 19.84 6.60
CA ALA A 36 13.72 21.29 6.63
C ALA A 36 12.88 21.76 7.84
N GLU A 37 11.89 20.97 8.27
CA GLU A 37 11.08 21.33 9.42
C GLU A 37 11.85 21.26 10.75
N LEU A 38 12.78 20.32 10.89
CA LEU A 38 13.57 20.09 12.10
C LEU A 38 14.87 20.91 12.16
N GLU A 39 15.37 21.39 11.02
CA GLU A 39 16.62 22.13 10.94
C GLU A 39 16.57 23.44 11.74
N GLY A 40 17.61 23.69 12.55
CA GLY A 40 17.77 24.92 13.33
C GLY A 40 16.83 25.09 14.53
N LYS A 41 15.96 24.11 14.84
CA LYS A 41 14.96 24.19 15.91
C LYS A 41 15.26 23.23 17.08
N PRO A 42 14.81 23.55 18.31
CA PRO A 42 14.96 22.65 19.44
C PRO A 42 14.04 21.43 19.28
N VAL A 43 14.65 20.23 19.23
CA VAL A 43 13.94 18.97 19.01
C VAL A 43 13.97 18.07 20.24
N CYS A 44 12.83 17.50 20.59
CA CYS A 44 12.71 16.45 21.57
C CYS A 44 12.09 15.19 20.95
N TYR A 45 12.91 14.17 20.76
CA TYR A 45 12.45 12.87 20.27
C TYR A 45 11.81 12.08 21.40
N VAL A 46 10.60 11.56 21.17
CA VAL A 46 9.90 10.71 22.13
C VAL A 46 9.91 9.28 21.62
N LEU A 47 10.36 8.35 22.47
CA LEU A 47 10.27 6.92 22.21
C LEU A 47 9.19 6.30 23.10
N ARG A 48 8.57 5.22 22.61
CA ARG A 48 7.54 4.50 23.36
C ARG A 48 8.06 3.91 24.68
N GLN A 49 9.32 3.46 24.73
CA GLN A 49 9.93 2.84 25.91
C GLN A 49 11.44 3.12 25.98
N HIS A 50 12.01 3.01 27.18
CA HIS A 50 13.44 3.20 27.39
C HIS A 50 14.26 2.01 26.89
N SER A 51 15.15 2.26 25.92
CA SER A 51 16.06 1.28 25.35
C SER A 51 17.38 1.94 24.93
N TRP A 52 18.49 1.46 25.48
CA TRP A 52 19.83 1.94 25.12
C TRP A 52 20.21 1.56 23.68
N THR A 53 19.88 0.34 23.25
CA THR A 53 20.12 -0.10 21.87
C THR A 53 19.37 0.78 20.87
N ASP A 54 18.11 1.11 21.15
CA ASP A 54 17.29 1.92 20.23
C ASP A 54 17.88 3.34 20.17
N ARG A 55 18.29 3.88 21.33
CA ARG A 55 19.00 5.16 21.40
C ARG A 55 20.29 5.16 20.58
N PHE A 56 21.16 4.17 20.74
CA PHE A 56 22.43 4.10 20.02
C PHE A 56 22.23 3.92 18.51
N LEU A 57 21.23 3.13 18.11
CA LEU A 57 20.85 3.00 16.71
C LEU A 57 20.39 4.35 16.15
N LEU A 58 19.52 5.06 16.88
CA LEU A 58 19.04 6.39 16.48
C LEU A 58 20.17 7.41 16.42
N GLU A 59 21.11 7.43 17.37
CA GLU A 59 22.28 8.32 17.33
C GLU A 59 23.09 8.13 16.04
N ARG A 60 23.30 6.87 15.62
CA ARG A 60 24.00 6.56 14.37
C ARG A 60 23.21 7.01 13.14
N VAL A 61 21.91 6.71 13.12
CA VAL A 61 21.01 7.06 12.00
C VAL A 61 20.86 8.57 11.86
N PHE A 62 20.63 9.28 12.97
CA PHE A 62 20.50 10.73 12.97
C PHE A 62 21.79 11.40 12.53
N LYS A 63 22.96 10.88 12.95
CA LYS A 63 24.25 11.35 12.43
C LYS A 63 24.40 11.13 10.92
N ALA A 64 24.02 9.96 10.41
CA ALA A 64 24.13 9.65 8.98
C ALA A 64 23.21 10.53 8.11
N HIS A 65 22.06 10.93 8.65
CA HIS A 65 21.04 11.75 7.96
C HIS A 65 21.04 13.22 8.39
N LYS A 66 22.10 13.71 9.06
CA LYS A 66 22.27 15.09 9.52
C LYS A 66 21.11 15.63 10.39
N LEU A 67 20.42 14.76 11.14
CA LEU A 67 19.35 15.16 12.06
C LEU A 67 19.90 15.63 13.42
N PRO A 68 19.16 16.46 14.17
CA PRO A 68 19.52 16.87 15.53
C PRO A 68 19.92 15.68 16.41
N LEU A 69 21.13 15.75 16.99
CA LEU A 69 21.73 14.60 17.67
C LEU A 69 21.24 14.49 19.10
N LEU A 70 21.05 13.25 19.59
CA LEU A 70 20.62 12.95 20.96
C LEU A 70 21.73 13.25 22.01
N ARG A 71 22.07 14.53 22.16
CA ARG A 71 23.17 15.03 22.99
C ARG A 71 22.70 15.87 24.19
N ALA A 72 21.41 16.17 24.31
CA ALA A 72 20.92 16.90 25.47
C ALA A 72 21.18 16.12 26.76
N THR A 73 21.66 16.82 27.78
CA THR A 73 21.89 16.24 29.10
C THR A 73 20.52 15.93 29.73
N PRO A 74 20.32 14.76 30.38
CA PRO A 74 19.07 14.49 31.08
C PRO A 74 18.71 15.62 32.05
N GLY A 75 17.53 16.22 31.89
CA GLY A 75 17.06 17.36 32.70
C GLY A 75 17.44 18.75 32.17
N LYS A 76 18.15 18.87 31.04
CA LYS A 76 18.33 20.14 30.32
C LYS A 76 17.47 20.15 29.06
N LEU A 77 17.00 21.34 28.69
CA LEU A 77 16.23 21.56 27.47
C LEU A 77 17.10 21.32 26.23
N PRO A 78 16.51 20.80 25.14
CA PRO A 78 17.23 20.68 23.89
C PRO A 78 17.56 22.07 23.34
N ASP A 79 18.61 22.18 22.52
CA ASP A 79 18.86 23.36 21.69
C ASP A 79 18.84 22.94 20.22
N SER A 80 19.11 23.86 19.30
CA SER A 80 19.12 23.59 17.85
C SER A 80 20.12 22.51 17.43
N GLU A 81 21.15 22.23 18.23
CA GLU A 81 22.17 21.21 17.94
C GLU A 81 22.05 19.95 18.82
N ARG A 82 21.43 20.08 19.99
CA ARG A 82 21.37 19.05 21.04
C ARG A 82 19.92 18.67 21.29
N ALA A 83 19.46 17.66 20.56
CA ALA A 83 18.15 17.10 20.77
C ALA A 83 18.04 16.30 22.08
N ALA A 84 16.86 16.34 22.68
CA ALA A 84 16.48 15.56 23.84
C ALA A 84 15.82 14.24 23.44
N CYS A 85 15.86 13.27 24.36
CA CYS A 85 15.25 11.96 24.17
C CYS A 85 14.38 11.64 25.39
N LEU A 86 13.07 11.63 25.20
CA LEU A 86 12.08 11.30 26.21
C LEU A 86 11.46 9.93 25.96
N TYR A 87 10.87 9.37 27.02
CA TYR A 87 10.20 8.08 26.97
C TYR A 87 8.76 8.23 27.46
N LEU A 88 7.83 7.59 26.76
CA LEU A 88 6.40 7.67 27.08
C LEU A 88 6.03 7.34 28.55
N PRO A 89 6.65 6.34 29.22
CA PRO A 89 6.36 6.07 30.64
C PRO A 89 6.78 7.20 31.58
N VAL A 90 7.77 8.02 31.17
CA VAL A 90 8.19 9.23 31.89
C VAL A 90 7.12 10.30 31.77
N LEU A 91 6.59 10.49 30.56
CA LEU A 91 5.47 11.42 30.30
C LEU A 91 4.19 11.04 31.05
N ASN A 92 3.93 9.73 31.23
CA ASN A 92 2.79 9.24 32.01
C ASN A 92 3.01 9.29 33.53
N GLY A 93 4.16 9.78 34.02
CA GLY A 93 4.49 9.76 35.45
C GLY A 93 4.73 8.36 36.05
N GLN A 94 4.75 7.31 35.23
CA GLN A 94 4.83 5.92 35.66
C GLN A 94 6.26 5.45 35.97
N ARG A 95 7.29 6.08 35.37
CA ARG A 95 8.71 5.77 35.62
C ARG A 95 9.57 7.01 35.40
N GLY A 96 10.44 7.35 36.35
CA GLY A 96 11.43 8.42 36.16
C GLY A 96 11.98 9.10 37.42
N GLY A 97 11.32 8.91 38.58
CA GLY A 97 11.68 9.62 39.81
C GLY A 97 11.78 11.13 39.58
N ALA A 98 12.56 11.82 40.43
CA ALA A 98 12.77 13.27 40.35
C ALA A 98 13.31 13.76 38.98
N ARG A 99 14.01 12.94 38.17
CA ARG A 99 14.56 13.36 36.87
C ARG A 99 13.49 13.45 35.77
N GLY A 100 12.54 12.53 35.78
CA GLY A 100 11.43 12.52 34.85
C GLY A 100 10.50 13.70 35.09
N SER A 101 10.16 13.92 36.37
CA SER A 101 9.38 15.09 36.80
C SER A 101 10.12 16.39 36.50
N ASN A 102 11.44 16.49 36.69
CA ASN A 102 12.19 17.72 36.40
C ASN A 102 12.26 18.06 34.91
N THR A 103 12.28 17.06 34.01
CA THR A 103 12.30 17.34 32.57
C THR A 103 10.92 17.79 32.09
N ILE A 104 9.85 17.19 32.60
CA ILE A 104 8.48 17.66 32.34
C ILE A 104 8.26 19.02 32.99
N ALA A 105 8.67 19.21 34.25
CA ALA A 105 8.57 20.49 34.95
C ALA A 105 9.34 21.61 34.24
N ALA A 106 10.49 21.32 33.63
CA ALA A 106 11.22 22.30 32.81
C ALA A 106 10.48 22.63 31.51
N LEU A 107 9.89 21.63 30.83
CA LEU A 107 9.01 21.86 29.67
C LEU A 107 7.78 22.70 30.04
N VAL A 108 7.24 22.45 31.22
CA VAL A 108 6.09 23.14 31.82
C VAL A 108 6.45 24.58 32.20
N ALA A 109 7.59 24.81 32.85
CA ALA A 109 8.06 26.13 33.25
C ALA A 109 8.36 27.02 32.05
N GLN A 110 9.02 26.48 31.01
CA GLN A 110 9.24 27.24 29.78
C GLN A 110 7.97 27.56 29.01
N ALA A 111 6.99 26.64 29.02
CA ALA A 111 5.69 26.90 28.40
C ALA A 111 4.89 28.00 29.14
N ALA A 112 5.23 28.28 30.41
CA ALA A 112 4.66 29.38 31.18
C ALA A 112 5.41 30.71 30.96
N GLU A 113 6.68 30.68 30.52
CA GLU A 113 7.55 31.86 30.42
C GLU A 113 7.71 32.45 29.00
N GLY A 114 7.37 31.74 27.91
CA GLY A 114 7.41 32.32 26.55
C GLY A 114 7.26 31.34 25.38
N ASP A 115 7.22 31.86 24.13
CA ASP A 115 7.09 31.11 22.87
C ASP A 115 8.38 30.34 22.52
N TYR A 116 8.66 29.28 23.26
CA TYR A 116 9.77 28.38 22.97
C TYR A 116 9.34 27.35 21.91
N PRO A 117 9.91 27.35 20.68
CA PRO A 117 9.41 26.59 19.55
C PRO A 117 9.82 25.11 19.59
N LEU A 118 9.62 24.45 20.73
CA LEU A 118 9.97 23.04 20.93
C LEU A 118 9.12 22.11 20.05
N GLN A 119 9.82 21.30 19.27
CA GLN A 119 9.23 20.26 18.45
C GLN A 119 9.32 18.89 19.14
N ILE A 120 8.17 18.27 19.37
CA ILE A 120 8.05 16.90 19.89
C ILE A 120 7.97 15.95 18.70
N VAL A 121 8.95 15.07 18.55
CA VAL A 121 9.04 14.14 17.42
C VAL A 121 8.86 12.70 17.91
N PRO A 122 7.70 12.07 17.67
CA PRO A 122 7.50 10.66 17.95
C PRO A 122 8.40 9.77 17.07
N VAL A 123 9.19 8.90 17.70
CA VAL A 123 10.05 7.93 17.01
C VAL A 123 9.68 6.51 17.43
N SER A 124 9.43 5.66 16.44
CA SER A 124 9.16 4.23 16.64
C SER A 124 10.27 3.40 16.03
N VAL A 125 10.86 2.50 16.81
CA VAL A 125 11.87 1.53 16.34
C VAL A 125 11.25 0.14 16.43
N PHE A 126 11.05 -0.50 15.28
CA PHE A 126 10.57 -1.87 15.20
C PHE A 126 11.71 -2.81 14.84
N TRP A 127 12.04 -3.68 15.78
CA TRP A 127 12.93 -4.81 15.56
C TRP A 127 12.08 -5.95 15.00
N GLY A 128 12.21 -6.19 13.69
CA GLY A 128 11.41 -7.18 12.98
C GLY A 128 10.01 -6.68 12.60
N ARG A 129 9.36 -7.42 11.70
CA ARG A 129 8.07 -7.06 11.09
C ARG A 129 7.05 -8.21 11.11
N ASP A 130 7.21 -9.11 12.08
CA ASP A 130 6.31 -10.25 12.23
C ASP A 130 5.14 -9.86 13.16
N PRO A 131 3.87 -9.95 12.75
CA PRO A 131 2.67 -9.53 13.53
C PRO A 131 2.46 -10.20 14.90
N GLY A 132 3.33 -11.12 15.31
CA GLY A 132 3.03 -12.07 16.37
C GLY A 132 2.06 -13.18 15.89
N SER A 133 2.15 -14.33 16.55
CA SER A 133 1.34 -15.54 16.30
C SER A 133 1.35 -16.33 17.60
N GLU A 134 0.22 -16.92 17.99
CA GLU A 134 -0.02 -17.39 19.35
C GLU A 134 0.63 -18.73 19.70
N THR A 135 1.33 -19.41 18.79
CA THR A 135 1.57 -20.87 18.93
C THR A 135 3.01 -21.34 18.74
N SER A 136 4.02 -20.67 19.30
CA SER A 136 5.37 -21.28 19.30
C SER A 136 6.11 -21.12 20.62
N PHE A 137 6.63 -22.23 21.14
CA PHE A 137 7.50 -22.30 22.33
C PHE A 137 8.74 -21.41 22.22
N PHE A 138 9.27 -21.22 20.99
CA PHE A 138 10.34 -20.25 20.71
C PHE A 138 9.90 -18.77 20.85
N LYS A 139 8.60 -18.46 20.81
CA LYS A 139 8.07 -17.09 21.03
C LYS A 139 7.93 -16.70 22.50
N LEU A 140 7.87 -17.64 23.44
CA LEU A 140 8.08 -17.31 24.85
C LEU A 140 9.49 -16.73 25.06
N LEU A 141 10.45 -17.13 24.21
CA LEU A 141 11.83 -16.64 24.17
C LEU A 141 12.10 -15.48 23.18
N LEU A 142 11.26 -15.26 22.15
CA LEU A 142 11.48 -14.27 21.06
C LEU A 142 10.28 -13.36 20.70
N GLY A 143 9.17 -13.40 21.43
CA GLY A 143 8.06 -12.45 21.30
C GLY A 143 8.44 -11.05 21.77
N ASP A 144 7.88 -10.02 21.12
CA ASP A 144 8.07 -8.58 21.34
C ASP A 144 9.31 -8.19 22.16
N GLY A 145 10.39 -7.82 21.46
CA GLY A 145 11.65 -7.31 22.03
C GLY A 145 11.51 -6.05 22.90
N GLU A 146 10.28 -5.62 23.17
CA GLU A 146 9.88 -4.46 23.95
C GLU A 146 10.05 -4.70 25.47
N ARG A 147 9.94 -5.96 25.95
CA ARG A 147 10.20 -6.34 27.37
C ARG A 147 11.30 -7.40 27.52
N ALA A 148 12.10 -7.59 26.48
CA ALA A 148 13.21 -8.54 26.50
C ALA A 148 14.35 -8.04 27.41
N GLY A 149 14.86 -8.89 28.31
CA GLY A 149 16.12 -8.63 29.01
C GLY A 149 17.29 -8.43 28.02
N ALA A 150 18.38 -7.81 28.47
CA ALA A 150 19.49 -7.37 27.60
C ALA A 150 20.03 -8.49 26.66
N PHE A 151 20.13 -9.72 27.16
CA PHE A 151 20.58 -10.88 26.39
C PHE A 151 19.58 -11.30 25.29
N ARG A 152 18.28 -11.31 25.60
CA ARG A 152 17.23 -11.62 24.61
C ARG A 152 17.18 -10.55 23.51
N LYS A 153 17.40 -9.28 23.87
CA LYS A 153 17.51 -8.19 22.89
C LYS A 153 18.73 -8.36 21.98
N LEU A 154 19.86 -8.84 22.49
CA LEU A 154 21.04 -9.20 21.68
C LEU A 154 20.70 -10.27 20.61
N ILE A 155 19.99 -11.33 20.98
CA ILE A 155 19.56 -12.38 20.04
C ILE A 155 18.61 -11.81 18.97
N VAL A 156 17.63 -11.00 19.39
CA VAL A 156 16.71 -10.32 18.46
C VAL A 156 17.48 -9.44 17.48
N ILE A 157 18.45 -8.67 17.95
CA ILE A 157 19.32 -7.84 17.10
C ILE A 157 20.07 -8.70 16.09
N LEU A 158 20.69 -9.81 16.51
CA LEU A 158 21.46 -10.69 15.63
C LEU A 158 20.58 -11.32 14.53
N VAL A 159 19.39 -11.80 14.90
CA VAL A 159 18.45 -12.46 13.97
C VAL A 159 17.76 -11.45 13.05
N GLN A 160 17.46 -10.25 13.53
CA GLN A 160 16.66 -9.25 12.82
C GLN A 160 17.47 -8.04 12.34
N ARG A 161 18.81 -8.11 12.34
CA ARG A 161 19.72 -7.01 11.93
C ARG A 161 19.43 -6.39 10.56
N ARG A 162 18.82 -7.16 9.64
CA ARG A 162 18.46 -6.70 8.28
C ARG A 162 17.02 -6.20 8.17
N ASN A 163 16.25 -6.23 9.25
CA ASN A 163 14.82 -5.91 9.25
C ASN A 163 14.45 -5.01 10.43
N VAL A 164 15.15 -3.89 10.53
CA VAL A 164 14.86 -2.84 11.51
C VAL A 164 14.17 -1.70 10.79
N LEU A 165 12.98 -1.33 11.25
CA LEU A 165 12.18 -0.25 10.68
C LEU A 165 12.18 0.91 11.67
N ILE A 166 12.55 2.09 11.20
CA ILE A 166 12.52 3.31 12.01
C ILE A 166 11.51 4.26 11.36
N HIS A 167 10.54 4.66 12.17
CA HIS A 167 9.59 5.70 11.80
C HIS A 167 9.88 6.95 12.61
N ILE A 168 10.05 8.05 11.89
CA ILE A 168 10.16 9.39 12.44
C ILE A 168 8.88 10.09 12.02
N ALA A 169 8.06 10.50 12.99
CA ALA A 169 6.80 11.18 12.70
C ALA A 169 7.03 12.67 12.45
N GLN A 170 6.04 13.33 11.87
CA GLN A 170 6.04 14.79 11.79
C GLN A 170 6.04 15.41 13.20
N PRO A 171 6.77 16.51 13.41
CA PRO A 171 6.88 17.15 14.72
C PRO A 171 5.53 17.73 15.16
N VAL A 172 5.27 17.66 16.46
CA VAL A 172 4.13 18.32 17.09
C VAL A 172 4.64 19.41 18.02
N ARG A 173 4.09 20.62 17.91
CA ARG A 173 4.47 21.75 18.77
C ARG A 173 3.84 21.60 20.15
N PHE A 174 4.65 21.66 21.20
CA PHE A 174 4.15 21.51 22.57
C PHE A 174 3.17 22.63 22.97
N SER A 175 3.40 23.86 22.47
CA SER A 175 2.54 25.03 22.71
C SER A 175 1.06 24.79 22.35
N THR A 176 0.78 23.95 21.35
CA THR A 176 -0.61 23.61 20.94
C THR A 176 -1.39 22.86 22.02
N PHE A 177 -0.71 22.09 22.89
CA PHE A 177 -1.36 21.38 23.99
C PHE A 177 -1.55 22.28 25.21
N VAL A 178 -0.57 23.15 25.48
CA VAL A 178 -0.60 24.10 26.60
C VAL A 178 -1.73 25.11 26.41
N ALA A 179 -1.88 25.66 25.20
CA ALA A 179 -2.97 26.57 24.86
C ALA A 179 -4.37 25.97 25.10
N ARG A 180 -4.52 24.63 25.00
CA ARG A 180 -5.82 23.94 25.17
C ARG A 180 -6.18 23.63 26.62
N LYS A 181 -5.20 23.43 27.50
CA LYS A 181 -5.45 22.97 28.87
C LYS A 181 -5.10 24.00 29.94
N GLN A 182 -4.37 25.07 29.60
CA GLN A 182 -3.86 26.13 30.48
C GLN A 182 -2.94 25.63 31.62
N ASP A 183 -3.21 24.45 32.19
CA ASP A 183 -2.30 23.67 33.02
C ASP A 183 -1.32 22.85 32.17
N PRO A 184 -0.01 23.12 32.27
CA PRO A 184 1.02 22.39 31.55
C PRO A 184 1.15 20.90 31.94
N VAL A 185 0.81 20.51 33.17
CA VAL A 185 0.85 19.10 33.61
C VAL A 185 -0.27 18.30 32.93
N ALA A 186 -1.49 18.86 32.92
CA ALA A 186 -2.59 18.31 32.12
C ALA A 186 -2.25 18.26 30.62
N ALA A 187 -1.58 19.28 30.08
CA ALA A 187 -1.13 19.28 28.68
C ALA A 187 -0.16 18.13 28.38
N ALA A 188 0.81 17.87 29.26
CA ALA A 188 1.74 16.74 29.13
C ALA A 188 1.01 15.38 29.18
N ALA A 189 0.01 15.22 30.05
CA ALA A 189 -0.79 13.99 30.13
C ALA A 189 -1.64 13.75 28.87
N VAL A 190 -2.23 14.81 28.30
CA VAL A 190 -2.97 14.74 27.02
C VAL A 190 -2.03 14.36 25.88
N MET A 191 -0.85 14.98 25.81
CA MET A 191 0.18 14.63 24.83
C MET A 191 0.60 13.16 24.98
N ALA A 192 0.86 12.69 26.20
CA ALA A 192 1.25 11.30 26.44
C ALA A 192 0.15 10.31 26.02
N ARG A 193 -1.12 10.63 26.24
CA ARG A 193 -2.27 9.83 25.77
C ARG A 193 -2.35 9.81 24.24
N MET A 194 -2.19 10.96 23.59
CA MET A 194 -2.15 11.05 22.12
C MET A 194 -1.00 10.21 21.55
N LEU A 195 0.21 10.34 22.11
CA LEU A 195 1.38 9.57 21.69
C LEU A 195 1.18 8.07 21.91
N SER A 196 0.58 7.67 23.03
CA SER A 196 0.23 6.26 23.30
C SER A 196 -0.66 5.68 22.20
N PHE A 197 -1.67 6.44 21.78
CA PHE A 197 -2.58 6.05 20.71
C PHE A 197 -1.89 6.03 19.34
N TYR A 198 -1.05 7.03 19.06
CA TYR A 198 -0.20 7.08 17.86
C TYR A 198 0.69 5.83 17.75
N TYR A 199 1.42 5.46 18.81
CA TYR A 199 2.28 4.27 18.79
C TYR A 199 1.49 2.97 18.61
N SER A 200 0.33 2.84 19.25
CA SER A 200 -0.52 1.64 19.10
C SER A 200 -1.00 1.50 17.66
N ARG A 201 -1.54 2.58 17.09
CA ARG A 201 -2.00 2.64 15.70
C ARG A 201 -0.88 2.35 14.71
N ARG A 202 0.30 2.92 14.96
CA ARG A 202 1.47 2.70 14.12
C ARG A 202 1.97 1.27 14.17
N LYS A 203 1.99 0.65 15.36
CA LYS A 203 2.31 -0.78 15.52
C LYS A 203 1.37 -1.62 14.67
N THR A 204 0.06 -1.37 14.71
CA THR A 204 -0.92 -2.08 13.89
C THR A 204 -0.73 -1.84 12.39
N ALA A 205 -0.42 -0.62 11.95
CA ALA A 205 -0.19 -0.31 10.54
C ALA A 205 1.06 -1.01 9.96
N SER A 206 2.13 -1.12 10.77
CA SER A 206 3.43 -1.65 10.33
C SER A 206 3.62 -3.15 10.57
N LEU A 207 3.07 -3.68 11.67
CA LEU A 207 3.19 -5.10 12.03
C LEU A 207 1.92 -5.88 11.72
N GLY A 208 0.76 -5.23 11.75
CA GLY A 208 -0.54 -5.87 11.58
C GLY A 208 -1.14 -6.29 12.92
N PRO A 209 -2.42 -6.70 12.93
CA PRO A 209 -2.99 -7.39 14.08
C PRO A 209 -2.36 -8.77 14.26
N SER A 210 -2.48 -9.33 15.47
CA SER A 210 -1.99 -10.67 15.78
C SER A 210 -2.64 -11.72 14.87
N LEU A 211 -1.82 -12.55 14.22
CA LEU A 211 -2.32 -13.55 13.28
C LEU A 211 -2.65 -14.86 13.98
N LEU A 212 -3.87 -15.34 13.72
CA LEU A 212 -4.24 -16.73 13.93
C LEU A 212 -3.49 -17.66 12.98
N SER A 213 -3.11 -18.84 13.47
CA SER A 213 -2.63 -19.90 12.61
C SER A 213 -3.71 -20.36 11.63
N ARG A 214 -3.30 -20.96 10.51
CA ARG A 214 -4.23 -21.48 9.50
C ARG A 214 -5.26 -22.45 10.09
N GLN A 215 -4.85 -23.35 11.00
CA GLN A 215 -5.76 -24.28 11.67
C GLN A 215 -6.78 -23.54 12.53
N GLN A 216 -6.34 -22.57 13.36
CA GLN A 216 -7.25 -21.76 14.17
C GLN A 216 -8.27 -20.99 13.31
N ILE A 217 -7.87 -20.44 12.16
CA ILE A 217 -8.80 -19.77 11.24
C ILE A 217 -9.83 -20.77 10.71
N ILE A 218 -9.39 -21.95 10.26
CA ILE A 218 -10.28 -23.01 9.76
C ILE A 218 -11.28 -23.41 10.84
N ASP A 219 -10.84 -23.62 12.06
CA ASP A 219 -11.71 -24.02 13.18
C ASP A 219 -12.74 -22.93 13.51
N VAL A 220 -12.33 -21.65 13.49
CA VAL A 220 -13.27 -20.52 13.68
C VAL A 220 -14.30 -20.48 12.54
N VAL A 221 -13.88 -20.68 11.29
CA VAL A 221 -14.78 -20.68 10.12
C VAL A 221 -15.81 -21.80 10.22
N LEU A 222 -15.39 -23.03 10.54
CA LEU A 222 -16.30 -24.18 10.65
C LEU A 222 -17.30 -24.05 11.81
N ARG A 223 -16.99 -23.23 12.83
CA ARG A 223 -17.89 -22.94 13.96
C ARG A 223 -18.89 -21.82 13.66
N ARG A 224 -18.73 -21.05 12.58
CA ARG A 224 -19.69 -19.99 12.23
C ARG A 224 -21.04 -20.58 11.88
N GLN A 225 -22.12 -19.94 12.36
CA GLN A 225 -23.49 -20.41 12.15
C GLN A 225 -23.82 -20.60 10.66
N LEU A 226 -23.43 -19.64 9.81
CA LEU A 226 -23.60 -19.74 8.36
C LEU A 226 -23.03 -21.03 7.74
N VAL A 227 -21.89 -21.52 8.25
CA VAL A 227 -21.28 -22.77 7.77
C VAL A 227 -22.00 -23.98 8.35
N ARG A 228 -22.37 -23.95 9.64
CA ARG A 228 -23.11 -25.03 10.29
C ARG A 228 -24.46 -25.27 9.63
N ASP A 229 -25.18 -24.21 9.29
CA ASP A 229 -26.48 -24.28 8.59
C ASP A 229 -26.30 -24.88 7.19
N ALA A 230 -25.27 -24.44 6.46
CA ALA A 230 -24.98 -24.98 5.14
C ALA A 230 -24.53 -26.45 5.18
N ILE A 231 -23.81 -26.87 6.24
CA ILE A 231 -23.48 -28.29 6.47
C ILE A 231 -24.76 -29.09 6.73
N ALA A 232 -25.66 -28.59 7.57
CA ALA A 232 -26.92 -29.26 7.89
C ALA A 232 -27.84 -29.37 6.65
N GLU A 233 -27.88 -28.35 5.81
CA GLU A 233 -28.62 -28.38 4.54
C GLU A 233 -28.03 -29.42 3.57
N GLU A 234 -26.71 -29.44 3.40
CA GLU A 234 -26.02 -30.41 2.53
C GLU A 234 -26.16 -31.84 3.05
N GLN A 235 -26.17 -32.06 4.36
CA GLN A 235 -26.40 -33.36 4.99
C GLN A 235 -27.83 -33.88 4.74
N LYS A 236 -28.82 -33.00 4.63
CA LYS A 236 -30.19 -33.38 4.28
C LYS A 236 -30.34 -33.70 2.79
N ALA A 237 -29.58 -33.02 1.93
CA ALA A 237 -29.65 -33.16 0.48
C ALA A 237 -28.79 -34.31 -0.08
N SER A 238 -27.76 -34.75 0.64
CA SER A 238 -26.81 -35.77 0.18
C SER A 238 -27.05 -37.13 0.84
N ILE A 239 -26.78 -38.22 0.10
CA ILE A 239 -26.76 -39.60 0.61
C ILE A 239 -25.49 -39.87 1.45
N ALA A 240 -24.52 -38.95 1.42
CA ALA A 240 -23.25 -39.10 2.12
C ALA A 240 -23.43 -39.08 3.67
N LYS A 241 -22.64 -39.89 4.37
CA LYS A 241 -22.62 -39.91 5.84
C LYS A 241 -22.30 -38.50 6.40
N PRO A 242 -22.89 -38.08 7.54
CA PRO A 242 -22.67 -36.75 8.13
C PRO A 242 -21.19 -36.36 8.30
N ASP A 243 -20.33 -37.31 8.66
CA ASP A 243 -18.89 -37.11 8.82
C ASP A 243 -18.17 -36.75 7.51
N MET A 244 -18.66 -37.26 6.38
CA MET A 244 -18.08 -36.96 5.07
C MET A 244 -18.36 -35.52 4.66
N VAL A 245 -19.56 -35.00 4.96
CA VAL A 245 -19.91 -33.59 4.71
C VAL A 245 -19.06 -32.65 5.58
N ASN A 246 -18.82 -33.00 6.85
CA ASN A 246 -17.91 -32.25 7.72
C ASN A 246 -16.47 -32.25 7.20
N LYS A 247 -15.96 -33.41 6.78
CA LYS A 247 -14.63 -33.52 6.14
C LYS A 247 -14.55 -32.70 4.86
N GLN A 248 -15.62 -32.68 4.06
CA GLN A 248 -15.72 -31.87 2.84
C GLN A 248 -15.68 -30.37 3.15
N ALA A 249 -16.44 -29.90 4.15
CA ALA A 249 -16.41 -28.51 4.60
C ALA A 249 -15.00 -28.10 5.07
N ARG A 250 -14.33 -28.98 5.85
CA ARG A 250 -12.94 -28.75 6.28
C ARG A 250 -11.98 -28.69 5.10
N LYS A 251 -12.10 -29.59 4.12
CA LYS A 251 -11.28 -29.58 2.89
C LYS A 251 -11.52 -28.31 2.06
N MET A 252 -12.74 -27.81 2.00
CA MET A 252 -13.05 -26.52 1.37
C MET A 252 -12.37 -25.37 2.10
N ALA A 253 -12.48 -25.31 3.44
CA ALA A 253 -11.83 -24.29 4.25
C ALA A 253 -10.31 -24.34 4.13
N GLU A 254 -9.71 -25.53 4.13
CA GLU A 254 -8.29 -25.75 3.86
C GLU A 254 -7.89 -25.27 2.46
N GLY A 255 -8.69 -25.56 1.45
CA GLY A 255 -8.46 -25.10 0.08
C GLY A 255 -8.40 -23.57 -0.01
N VAL A 256 -9.32 -22.89 0.67
CA VAL A 256 -9.41 -21.42 0.70
C VAL A 256 -8.27 -20.81 1.53
N ALA A 257 -8.07 -21.27 2.77
CA ALA A 257 -7.33 -20.53 3.79
C ALA A 257 -5.83 -20.30 3.49
N ALA A 258 -5.39 -19.05 3.64
CA ALA A 258 -3.99 -18.66 3.59
C ALA A 258 -3.18 -19.26 4.76
N ASN A 259 -1.85 -19.25 4.64
CA ASN A 259 -0.92 -19.66 5.69
C ASN A 259 0.14 -18.58 5.93
N PHE A 260 -0.31 -17.36 6.25
CA PHE A 260 0.55 -16.18 6.33
C PHE A 260 1.78 -16.41 7.24
N ASP A 261 2.97 -16.33 6.66
CA ASP A 261 4.23 -16.61 7.35
C ASP A 261 5.24 -15.48 7.10
N GLY A 262 5.55 -14.73 8.14
CA GLY A 262 6.49 -13.60 8.07
C GLY A 262 7.90 -13.99 7.60
N ARG A 263 8.35 -15.22 7.85
CA ARG A 263 9.65 -15.71 7.32
C ARG A 263 9.60 -15.85 5.80
N MET A 264 8.48 -16.35 5.27
CA MET A 264 8.27 -16.46 3.84
C MET A 264 8.14 -15.08 3.20
N ILE A 265 7.40 -14.16 3.82
CA ILE A 265 7.30 -12.77 3.34
C ILE A 265 8.69 -12.14 3.18
N ARG A 266 9.60 -12.35 4.14
CA ARG A 266 10.99 -11.89 4.04
C ARG A 266 11.76 -12.56 2.90
N ALA A 267 11.63 -13.87 2.75
CA ALA A 267 12.27 -14.58 1.66
C ALA A 267 11.76 -14.09 0.28
N LEU A 268 10.44 -13.89 0.16
CA LEU A 268 9.82 -13.32 -1.02
C LEU A 268 10.29 -11.89 -1.28
N GLU A 269 10.44 -11.06 -0.24
CA GLU A 269 10.99 -9.71 -0.40
C GLU A 269 12.38 -9.74 -1.05
N LEU A 270 13.29 -10.60 -0.58
CA LEU A 270 14.64 -10.71 -1.15
C LEU A 270 14.62 -11.20 -2.60
N ILE A 271 13.81 -12.23 -2.88
CA ILE A 271 13.64 -12.81 -4.22
C ILE A 271 13.06 -11.77 -5.19
N LEU A 272 11.99 -11.09 -4.78
CA LEU A 272 11.31 -10.07 -5.58
C LEU A 272 12.19 -8.84 -5.76
N SER A 273 12.95 -8.42 -4.73
CA SER A 273 13.96 -7.37 -4.83
C SER A 273 14.96 -7.66 -5.93
N TRP A 274 15.51 -8.88 -5.95
CA TRP A 274 16.45 -9.32 -6.98
C TRP A 274 15.78 -9.40 -8.35
N ALA A 275 14.60 -10.01 -8.44
CA ALA A 275 13.87 -10.18 -9.69
C ALA A 275 13.50 -8.83 -10.31
N PHE A 276 12.94 -7.91 -9.52
CA PHE A 276 12.53 -6.58 -10.00
C PHE A 276 13.73 -5.73 -10.40
N ARG A 277 14.86 -5.77 -9.68
CA ARG A 277 16.10 -5.09 -10.14
C ARG A 277 16.65 -5.66 -11.44
N LYS A 278 16.36 -6.93 -11.74
CA LYS A 278 16.85 -7.58 -12.97
C LYS A 278 15.91 -7.38 -14.15
N ILE A 279 14.60 -7.28 -13.91
CA ILE A 279 13.56 -7.15 -14.94
C ILE A 279 13.28 -5.69 -15.26
N PHE A 280 13.23 -4.83 -14.23
CA PHE A 280 12.79 -3.44 -14.33
C PHE A 280 13.92 -2.47 -13.98
N SER A 281 13.87 -1.27 -14.55
CA SER A 281 14.81 -0.19 -14.28
C SER A 281 14.59 0.43 -12.89
N GLY A 282 13.38 0.37 -12.37
CA GLY A 282 13.03 0.85 -11.03
C GLY A 282 11.53 0.73 -10.76
N LEU A 283 11.13 0.78 -9.50
CA LEU A 283 9.71 0.83 -9.11
C LEU A 283 9.34 2.28 -8.76
N LYS A 284 8.37 2.84 -9.49
CA LYS A 284 7.87 4.20 -9.26
C LYS A 284 6.59 4.13 -8.43
N ILE A 285 6.58 4.78 -7.27
CA ILE A 285 5.47 4.74 -6.32
C ILE A 285 4.94 6.16 -6.17
N HIS A 286 3.64 6.32 -6.38
CA HIS A 286 2.96 7.62 -6.35
C HIS A 286 1.92 7.64 -5.25
N HIS A 287 1.78 8.78 -4.57
CA HIS A 287 0.74 9.02 -3.55
C HIS A 287 0.78 8.06 -2.34
N ILE A 288 1.96 7.62 -1.90
CA ILE A 288 2.07 6.69 -0.76
C ILE A 288 1.68 7.31 0.59
N ASP A 289 1.80 8.62 0.74
CA ASP A 289 1.64 9.28 2.05
C ASP A 289 0.20 9.25 2.56
N ARG A 290 -0.79 9.51 1.71
CA ARG A 290 -2.22 9.37 2.06
C ARG A 290 -2.56 7.94 2.51
N LEU A 291 -1.90 6.93 1.93
CA LEU A 291 -2.08 5.54 2.33
C LEU A 291 -1.55 5.31 3.74
N ARG A 292 -0.36 5.82 4.05
CA ARG A 292 0.25 5.71 5.40
C ARG A 292 -0.60 6.40 6.45
N GLU A 293 -1.16 7.56 6.13
CA GLU A 293 -2.08 8.29 7.02
C GLU A 293 -3.35 7.49 7.29
N THR A 294 -3.94 6.91 6.23
CA THR A 294 -5.15 6.09 6.34
C THR A 294 -4.89 4.81 7.13
N ALA A 295 -3.74 4.15 6.90
CA ALA A 295 -3.32 2.94 7.61
C ALA A 295 -3.22 3.12 9.13
N ASN A 296 -2.93 4.34 9.59
CA ASN A 296 -2.85 4.63 11.02
C ASN A 296 -4.23 4.63 11.71
N SER A 297 -5.34 4.80 10.99
CA SER A 297 -6.65 5.01 11.62
C SER A 297 -7.75 4.06 11.17
N ARG A 298 -7.55 3.37 10.04
CA ARG A 298 -8.55 2.52 9.40
C ARG A 298 -7.93 1.20 8.97
N GLN A 299 -8.72 0.13 8.97
CA GLN A 299 -8.37 -1.11 8.28
C GLN A 299 -8.36 -0.86 6.78
N LEU A 300 -7.35 -1.37 6.08
CA LEU A 300 -7.18 -1.17 4.64
C LEU A 300 -7.63 -2.40 3.86
N ILE A 301 -8.38 -2.15 2.79
CA ILE A 301 -8.75 -3.16 1.80
C ILE A 301 -8.33 -2.63 0.43
N TYR A 302 -7.42 -3.31 -0.24
CA TYR A 302 -6.84 -2.86 -1.50
C TYR A 302 -7.66 -3.37 -2.68
N MET A 303 -8.02 -2.46 -3.59
CA MET A 303 -8.82 -2.73 -4.78
C MET A 303 -8.08 -2.24 -6.03
N PRO A 304 -6.99 -2.92 -6.43
CA PRO A 304 -6.16 -2.52 -7.56
C PRO A 304 -6.76 -2.83 -8.93
N SER A 305 -6.36 -2.08 -9.95
CA SER A 305 -6.49 -2.52 -11.35
C SER A 305 -5.65 -3.77 -11.62
N HIS A 306 -6.07 -4.62 -12.55
CA HIS A 306 -5.37 -5.86 -12.89
C HIS A 306 -4.85 -5.84 -14.34
N ARG A 307 -3.53 -5.74 -14.50
CA ARG A 307 -2.82 -5.68 -15.79
C ARG A 307 -1.90 -6.88 -16.02
N SER A 308 -1.27 -7.43 -14.98
CA SER A 308 -0.25 -8.47 -15.06
C SER A 308 -0.34 -9.48 -13.90
N HIS A 309 0.25 -10.67 -14.07
CA HIS A 309 0.45 -11.59 -12.95
C HIS A 309 1.48 -11.08 -11.93
N PHE A 310 2.24 -10.03 -12.28
CA PHE A 310 3.11 -9.37 -11.32
C PHE A 310 2.36 -8.47 -10.34
N ASP A 311 1.12 -8.05 -10.61
CA ASP A 311 0.44 -6.99 -9.84
C ASP A 311 0.36 -7.29 -8.34
N TYR A 312 -0.13 -8.47 -7.96
CA TYR A 312 -0.28 -8.83 -6.55
C TYR A 312 1.07 -8.98 -5.83
N LEU A 313 2.11 -9.42 -6.53
CA LEU A 313 3.48 -9.48 -5.99
C LEU A 313 4.06 -8.07 -5.86
N LEU A 314 3.82 -7.22 -6.87
CA LEU A 314 4.30 -5.85 -6.96
C LEU A 314 3.68 -4.99 -5.85
N ILE A 315 2.37 -5.06 -5.66
CA ILE A 315 1.65 -4.33 -4.61
C ILE A 315 2.10 -4.81 -3.24
N SER A 316 2.10 -6.13 -2.99
CA SER A 316 2.56 -6.69 -1.71
C SER A 316 4.02 -6.31 -1.41
N TYR A 317 4.90 -6.38 -2.41
CA TYR A 317 6.29 -5.93 -2.31
C TYR A 317 6.36 -4.43 -2.01
N THR A 318 5.60 -3.60 -2.72
CA THR A 318 5.54 -2.15 -2.52
C THR A 318 5.13 -1.82 -1.10
N LEU A 319 4.02 -2.38 -0.62
CA LEU A 319 3.52 -2.18 0.74
C LEU A 319 4.56 -2.61 1.78
N TYR A 320 5.16 -3.80 1.60
CA TYR A 320 6.20 -4.28 2.49
C TYR A 320 7.39 -3.32 2.48
N VAL A 321 7.93 -2.95 1.32
CA VAL A 321 9.04 -2.02 1.21
C VAL A 321 8.68 -0.67 1.84
N GLN A 322 7.45 -0.20 1.76
CA GLN A 322 7.00 1.07 2.33
C GLN A 322 6.68 1.05 3.83
N GLY A 323 6.96 -0.06 4.53
CA GLY A 323 6.77 -0.15 5.98
C GLY A 323 5.35 -0.55 6.40
N LEU A 324 4.51 -0.96 5.45
CA LEU A 324 3.14 -1.44 5.67
C LEU A 324 3.09 -2.98 5.65
N VAL A 325 2.00 -3.53 6.15
CA VAL A 325 1.75 -4.98 6.19
C VAL A 325 1.22 -5.46 4.83
N PRO A 326 1.79 -6.54 4.25
CA PRO A 326 1.24 -7.14 3.05
C PRO A 326 -0.17 -7.69 3.29
N PRO A 327 -1.08 -7.57 2.31
CA PRO A 327 -2.45 -8.04 2.45
C PRO A 327 -2.57 -9.56 2.32
N HIS A 328 -3.72 -10.08 2.77
CA HIS A 328 -4.22 -11.37 2.32
C HIS A 328 -4.80 -11.20 0.92
N ILE A 329 -4.32 -11.97 -0.05
CA ILE A 329 -4.61 -11.74 -1.46
C ILE A 329 -5.64 -12.77 -1.95
N ALA A 330 -6.74 -12.30 -2.52
CA ALA A 330 -7.69 -13.16 -3.21
C ALA A 330 -7.09 -13.66 -4.54
N ALA A 331 -6.72 -14.93 -4.61
CA ALA A 331 -6.07 -15.52 -5.78
C ALA A 331 -6.97 -16.59 -6.44
N GLY A 332 -7.04 -16.59 -7.77
CA GLY A 332 -7.73 -17.66 -8.48
C GLY A 332 -7.08 -19.03 -8.24
N VAL A 333 -7.89 -20.08 -8.08
CA VAL A 333 -7.41 -21.45 -7.83
C VAL A 333 -6.47 -21.98 -8.92
N ASN A 334 -6.50 -21.40 -10.13
CA ASN A 334 -5.56 -21.71 -11.21
C ASN A 334 -4.10 -21.38 -10.88
N LEU A 335 -3.84 -20.53 -9.87
CA LEU A 335 -2.48 -20.24 -9.39
C LEU A 335 -2.02 -21.20 -8.28
N ASN A 336 -2.86 -22.15 -7.86
CA ASN A 336 -2.56 -23.10 -6.80
C ASN A 336 -1.94 -24.40 -7.35
N PHE A 337 -0.81 -24.30 -8.06
CA PHE A 337 -0.06 -25.47 -8.56
C PHE A 337 1.26 -25.64 -7.81
N TRP A 338 1.75 -26.86 -7.66
CA TRP A 338 3.02 -27.12 -6.98
C TRP A 338 4.21 -26.69 -7.86
N PRO A 339 5.25 -26.01 -7.31
CA PRO A 339 5.43 -25.59 -5.92
C PRO A 339 4.89 -24.17 -5.59
N VAL A 340 4.52 -23.39 -6.60
CA VAL A 340 4.16 -21.96 -6.49
C VAL A 340 3.00 -21.71 -5.54
N GLY A 341 1.96 -22.54 -5.58
CA GLY A 341 0.76 -22.38 -4.77
C GLY A 341 1.03 -22.42 -3.26
N GLY A 342 1.92 -23.31 -2.82
CA GLY A 342 2.32 -23.37 -1.41
C GLY A 342 3.09 -22.13 -0.94
N LEU A 343 3.95 -21.58 -1.83
CA LEU A 343 4.70 -20.36 -1.55
C LEU A 343 3.79 -19.14 -1.47
N LEU A 344 2.89 -18.96 -2.44
CA LEU A 344 1.92 -17.86 -2.45
C LEU A 344 0.97 -17.93 -1.27
N ARG A 345 0.52 -19.13 -0.88
CA ARG A 345 -0.31 -19.34 0.33
C ARG A 345 0.41 -18.85 1.59
N ARG A 346 1.73 -19.08 1.67
CA ARG A 346 2.57 -18.57 2.77
C ARG A 346 2.82 -17.07 2.70
N GLY A 347 2.76 -16.50 1.50
CA GLY A 347 2.75 -15.06 1.25
C GLY A 347 1.42 -14.36 1.52
N GLY A 348 0.37 -15.07 1.93
CA GLY A 348 -0.95 -14.49 2.24
C GLY A 348 -2.04 -14.76 1.20
N ALA A 349 -1.76 -15.49 0.12
CA ALA A 349 -2.77 -15.83 -0.87
C ALA A 349 -3.81 -16.82 -0.30
N PHE A 350 -5.09 -16.48 -0.48
CA PHE A 350 -6.22 -17.38 -0.25
C PHE A 350 -6.94 -17.64 -1.58
N TYR A 351 -7.38 -18.89 -1.80
CA TYR A 351 -7.79 -19.32 -3.13
C TYR A 351 -9.31 -19.32 -3.32
N ILE A 352 -9.74 -18.66 -4.39
CA ILE A 352 -11.14 -18.58 -4.83
C ILE A 352 -11.35 -19.39 -6.12
N ARG A 353 -12.47 -20.11 -6.19
CA ARG A 353 -12.92 -20.79 -7.41
C ARG A 353 -13.56 -19.81 -8.38
N ARG A 354 -13.50 -20.09 -9.68
CA ARG A 354 -14.05 -19.20 -10.72
C ARG A 354 -15.59 -19.06 -10.65
N SER A 355 -16.28 -20.10 -10.20
CA SER A 355 -17.73 -20.09 -10.02
C SER A 355 -18.09 -20.68 -8.67
N PHE A 356 -19.10 -20.06 -8.04
CA PHE A 356 -19.75 -20.53 -6.82
C PHE A 356 -21.06 -21.27 -7.13
N GLY A 357 -21.47 -21.32 -8.40
CA GLY A 357 -22.76 -21.84 -8.84
C GLY A 357 -23.03 -23.27 -8.34
N GLY A 358 -24.17 -23.44 -7.68
CA GLY A 358 -24.66 -24.73 -7.18
C GLY A 358 -24.02 -25.24 -5.89
N GLN A 359 -23.00 -24.56 -5.32
CA GLN A 359 -22.30 -25.03 -4.11
C GLN A 359 -22.52 -24.09 -2.92
N LYS A 360 -23.68 -24.23 -2.26
CA LYS A 360 -24.06 -23.42 -1.08
C LYS A 360 -23.03 -23.55 0.06
N LEU A 361 -22.59 -24.76 0.36
CA LEU A 361 -21.56 -25.02 1.38
C LEU A 361 -20.24 -24.30 1.12
N TYR A 362 -19.75 -24.33 -0.13
CA TYR A 362 -18.52 -23.61 -0.48
C TYR A 362 -18.67 -22.10 -0.33
N SER A 363 -19.81 -21.56 -0.76
CA SER A 363 -20.14 -20.13 -0.63
C SER A 363 -20.17 -19.69 0.83
N ALA A 364 -20.81 -20.49 1.70
CA ALA A 364 -20.86 -20.25 3.15
C ALA A 364 -19.48 -20.27 3.81
N VAL A 365 -18.65 -21.27 3.45
CA VAL A 365 -17.26 -21.39 3.94
C VAL A 365 -16.42 -20.19 3.49
N PHE A 366 -16.50 -19.81 2.22
CA PHE A 366 -15.71 -18.70 1.68
C PHE A 366 -16.14 -17.35 2.28
N LYS A 367 -17.45 -17.08 2.35
CA LYS A 367 -17.99 -15.86 2.99
C LYS A 367 -17.57 -15.78 4.46
N SER A 368 -17.67 -16.89 5.20
CA SER A 368 -17.26 -16.93 6.61
C SER A 368 -15.75 -16.76 6.79
N TYR A 369 -14.93 -17.29 5.88
CA TYR A 369 -13.48 -17.07 5.88
C TYR A 369 -13.14 -15.59 5.69
N LEU A 370 -13.74 -14.94 4.67
CA LEU A 370 -13.51 -13.52 4.43
C LEU A 370 -13.98 -12.67 5.62
N ASP A 371 -15.15 -12.97 6.18
CA ASP A 371 -15.65 -12.31 7.39
C ASP A 371 -14.68 -12.43 8.57
N VAL A 372 -14.06 -13.60 8.78
CA VAL A 372 -13.06 -13.78 9.85
C VAL A 372 -11.82 -12.93 9.63
N LEU A 373 -11.33 -12.80 8.38
CA LEU A 373 -10.19 -11.91 8.07
C LEU A 373 -10.56 -10.45 8.33
N LEU A 374 -11.70 -10.01 7.81
CA LEU A 374 -12.18 -8.64 7.92
C LEU A 374 -12.45 -8.29 9.40
N GLY A 375 -13.13 -9.17 10.13
CA GLY A 375 -13.43 -9.03 11.55
C GLY A 375 -12.22 -8.87 12.45
N ARG A 376 -11.10 -9.49 12.08
CA ARG A 376 -9.82 -9.34 12.79
C ARG A 376 -9.00 -8.13 12.36
N GLY A 377 -9.47 -7.34 11.41
CA GLY A 377 -8.74 -6.16 10.94
C GLY A 377 -7.60 -6.50 9.97
N TYR A 378 -7.59 -7.71 9.38
CA TYR A 378 -6.51 -8.08 8.47
C TYR A 378 -6.62 -7.26 7.17
N PRO A 379 -5.50 -6.76 6.62
CA PRO A 379 -5.52 -6.17 5.30
C PRO A 379 -5.84 -7.24 4.25
N VAL A 380 -6.72 -6.90 3.31
CA VAL A 380 -7.17 -7.80 2.23
C VAL A 380 -6.97 -7.09 0.90
N GLU A 381 -6.59 -7.84 -0.14
CA GLU A 381 -6.47 -7.37 -1.52
C GLU A 381 -7.33 -8.25 -2.43
N PHE A 382 -8.15 -7.61 -3.28
CA PHE A 382 -8.84 -8.29 -4.36
C PHE A 382 -9.02 -7.36 -5.56
N PHE A 383 -9.01 -7.93 -6.77
CA PHE A 383 -9.15 -7.17 -8.00
C PHE A 383 -10.63 -6.95 -8.33
N PRO A 384 -11.17 -5.70 -8.27
CA PRO A 384 -12.55 -5.39 -8.61
C PRO A 384 -12.91 -5.78 -10.05
N GLU A 385 -11.96 -5.79 -10.98
CA GLU A 385 -12.17 -6.22 -12.37
C GLU A 385 -12.48 -7.73 -12.52
N GLY A 386 -12.13 -8.55 -11.52
CA GLY A 386 -12.27 -10.02 -11.56
C GLY A 386 -11.30 -10.74 -12.52
N GLY A 387 -10.48 -10.00 -13.28
CA GLY A 387 -9.47 -10.55 -14.17
C GLY A 387 -8.61 -9.48 -14.82
N ARG A 388 -7.50 -9.90 -15.44
CA ARG A 388 -6.57 -9.00 -16.14
C ARG A 388 -7.21 -8.37 -17.37
N SER A 389 -7.05 -7.06 -17.54
CA SER A 389 -7.37 -6.38 -18.79
C SER A 389 -6.35 -6.71 -19.88
N ARG A 390 -6.85 -7.08 -21.06
CA ARG A 390 -6.06 -7.40 -22.27
C ARG A 390 -6.01 -6.26 -23.27
N THR A 391 -6.80 -5.21 -23.04
CA THR A 391 -6.96 -4.08 -23.97
C THR A 391 -6.39 -2.79 -23.42
N GLY A 392 -5.93 -2.76 -22.17
CA GLY A 392 -5.43 -1.56 -21.48
C GLY A 392 -6.53 -0.75 -20.78
N ARG A 393 -7.79 -0.93 -21.18
CA ARG A 393 -8.94 -0.28 -20.52
C ARG A 393 -9.26 -0.96 -19.19
N LEU A 394 -9.82 -0.24 -18.21
CA LEU A 394 -10.41 -0.89 -17.04
C LEU A 394 -11.63 -1.73 -17.46
N LEU A 395 -11.77 -2.90 -16.85
CA LEU A 395 -12.95 -3.75 -17.02
C LEU A 395 -14.09 -3.29 -16.09
N PRO A 396 -15.36 -3.58 -16.43
CA PRO A 396 -16.48 -3.32 -15.52
C PRO A 396 -16.30 -4.07 -14.18
N PRO A 397 -16.62 -3.42 -13.04
CA PRO A 397 -16.38 -4.01 -11.72
C PRO A 397 -17.29 -5.21 -11.45
N LYS A 398 -16.71 -6.25 -10.85
CA LYS A 398 -17.40 -7.42 -10.30
C LYS A 398 -17.64 -7.22 -8.81
N LYS A 399 -18.91 -7.05 -8.44
CA LYS A 399 -19.36 -6.67 -7.10
C LYS A 399 -19.31 -7.79 -6.04
N GLY A 400 -18.97 -9.03 -6.40
CA GLY A 400 -19.09 -10.20 -5.49
C GLY A 400 -18.25 -10.11 -4.20
N MET A 401 -16.95 -9.87 -4.32
CA MET A 401 -16.06 -9.70 -3.16
C MET A 401 -16.39 -8.43 -2.36
N LEU A 402 -16.75 -7.37 -3.08
CA LEU A 402 -17.16 -6.10 -2.47
C LEU A 402 -18.43 -6.27 -1.64
N LYS A 403 -19.44 -6.97 -2.16
CA LYS A 403 -20.67 -7.30 -1.44
C LYS A 403 -20.38 -8.02 -0.13
N MET A 404 -19.58 -9.08 -0.15
CA MET A 404 -19.20 -9.80 1.08
C MET A 404 -18.44 -8.91 2.07
N THR A 405 -17.61 -7.99 1.56
CA THR A 405 -16.86 -7.03 2.38
C THR A 405 -17.80 -6.04 3.07
N VAL A 406 -18.74 -5.47 2.32
CA VAL A 406 -19.74 -4.53 2.83
C VAL A 406 -20.66 -5.22 3.84
N GLU A 407 -21.13 -6.43 3.55
CA GLU A 407 -21.94 -7.23 4.48
C GLU A 407 -21.19 -7.52 5.80
N SER A 408 -19.90 -7.84 5.73
CA SER A 408 -19.07 -8.05 6.94
C SER A 408 -18.89 -6.75 7.74
N PHE A 409 -18.72 -5.61 7.05
CA PHE A 409 -18.62 -4.29 7.69
C PHE A 409 -19.90 -3.91 8.45
N VAL A 410 -21.08 -4.12 7.85
CA VAL A 410 -22.38 -3.83 8.47
C VAL A 410 -22.57 -4.60 9.78
N GLN A 411 -22.01 -5.81 9.89
CA GLN A 411 -22.06 -6.64 11.09
C GLN A 411 -21.07 -6.21 12.19
N GLN A 412 -20.24 -5.21 11.95
CA GLN A 412 -19.13 -4.80 12.83
C GLN A 412 -19.14 -3.29 13.13
N PRO A 413 -20.12 -2.78 13.90
CA PRO A 413 -20.44 -1.35 14.01
C PRO A 413 -19.35 -0.44 14.60
N GLY A 414 -18.22 -0.97 15.10
CA GLY A 414 -17.09 -0.19 15.63
C GLY A 414 -15.85 -0.14 14.74
N ARG A 415 -15.82 -0.86 13.61
CA ARG A 415 -14.64 -0.94 12.74
C ARG A 415 -14.65 0.21 11.74
N LYS A 416 -13.54 0.95 11.64
CA LYS A 416 -13.32 1.91 10.56
C LYS A 416 -12.57 1.22 9.42
N VAL A 417 -13.16 1.21 8.23
CA VAL A 417 -12.60 0.54 7.04
C VAL A 417 -12.44 1.56 5.92
N ALA A 418 -11.29 1.52 5.25
CA ALA A 418 -11.05 2.25 4.02
C ALA A 418 -10.69 1.27 2.89
N LEU A 419 -11.36 1.44 1.75
CA LEU A 419 -10.99 0.80 0.50
C LEU A 419 -9.94 1.67 -0.18
N VAL A 420 -8.92 1.06 -0.77
CA VAL A 420 -7.79 1.75 -1.39
C VAL A 420 -7.77 1.41 -2.88
N PRO A 421 -8.22 2.34 -3.73
CA PRO A 421 -8.06 2.24 -5.18
C PRO A 421 -6.56 2.27 -5.53
N ILE A 422 -6.10 1.37 -6.41
CA ILE A 422 -4.70 1.37 -6.86
C ILE A 422 -4.64 1.27 -8.38
N TYR A 423 -4.00 2.24 -9.01
CA TYR A 423 -3.66 2.18 -10.42
C TYR A 423 -2.29 1.51 -10.59
N VAL A 424 -2.23 0.47 -11.41
CA VAL A 424 -0.99 -0.22 -11.77
C VAL A 424 -0.76 -0.09 -13.27
N CYS A 425 0.44 0.34 -13.64
CA CYS A 425 0.87 0.47 -15.03
C CYS A 425 2.31 -0.02 -15.20
N TYR A 426 2.65 -0.42 -16.41
CA TYR A 426 3.99 -0.89 -16.79
C TYR A 426 4.42 -0.18 -18.06
N ASP A 427 5.67 0.28 -18.10
CA ASP A 427 6.28 0.77 -19.35
C ASP A 427 6.34 -0.32 -20.42
N LYS A 428 6.52 -1.58 -20.00
CA LYS A 428 6.36 -2.73 -20.88
C LYS A 428 5.80 -3.92 -20.13
N LEU A 429 4.74 -4.52 -20.65
CA LEU A 429 4.19 -5.74 -20.07
C LEU A 429 5.04 -6.96 -20.38
N VAL A 430 5.30 -7.78 -19.37
CA VAL A 430 6.00 -9.06 -19.53
C VAL A 430 5.16 -10.03 -20.37
N GLU A 431 3.85 -10.02 -20.20
CA GLU A 431 2.90 -10.91 -20.89
C GLU A 431 2.46 -10.42 -22.29
N SER A 432 3.10 -9.39 -22.84
CA SER A 432 2.72 -8.76 -24.12
C SER A 432 2.44 -9.77 -25.25
N ALA A 433 3.28 -10.79 -25.40
CA ALA A 433 3.12 -11.80 -26.45
C ALA A 433 1.87 -12.69 -26.28
N SER A 434 1.45 -12.98 -25.04
CA SER A 434 0.21 -13.72 -24.76
C SER A 434 -1.00 -12.87 -25.11
N TYR A 435 -0.96 -11.57 -24.79
CA TYR A 435 -2.07 -10.65 -25.07
C TYR A 435 -2.26 -10.45 -26.57
N VAL A 436 -1.19 -10.28 -27.35
CA VAL A 436 -1.30 -10.19 -28.82
C VAL A 436 -1.92 -11.47 -29.40
N LYS A 437 -1.57 -12.65 -28.86
CA LYS A 437 -2.16 -13.92 -29.32
C LYS A 437 -3.65 -14.02 -28.99
N GLU A 438 -4.05 -13.63 -27.78
CA GLU A 438 -5.46 -13.63 -27.33
C GLU A 438 -6.29 -12.59 -28.11
N LEU A 439 -5.74 -11.39 -28.36
CA LEU A 439 -6.40 -10.34 -29.16
C LEU A 439 -6.59 -10.74 -30.63
N ARG A 440 -5.75 -11.63 -31.17
CA ARG A 440 -5.90 -12.22 -32.51
C ARG A 440 -6.84 -13.44 -32.55
N GLY A 441 -7.66 -13.65 -31.51
CA GLY A 441 -8.62 -14.76 -31.44
C GLY A 441 -8.07 -16.07 -30.86
N GLY A 442 -6.83 -16.06 -30.34
CA GLY A 442 -6.25 -17.22 -29.68
C GLY A 442 -6.92 -17.56 -28.35
N THR A 443 -6.95 -18.84 -27.99
CA THR A 443 -7.51 -19.30 -26.71
C THR A 443 -6.65 -18.85 -25.52
N LYS A 444 -7.33 -18.51 -24.42
CA LYS A 444 -6.70 -18.13 -23.15
C LYS A 444 -5.89 -19.30 -22.59
N GLN A 445 -4.58 -19.15 -22.46
CA GLN A 445 -3.73 -20.21 -21.90
C GLN A 445 -3.83 -20.22 -20.38
N SER A 446 -4.10 -21.39 -19.80
CA SER A 446 -3.91 -21.62 -18.36
C SER A 446 -2.43 -21.65 -18.06
N GLU A 447 -2.00 -20.92 -17.03
CA GLU A 447 -0.60 -20.91 -16.63
C GLU A 447 -0.20 -22.28 -16.09
N SER A 448 0.83 -22.88 -16.66
CA SER A 448 1.43 -24.13 -16.21
C SER A 448 2.86 -23.89 -15.77
N ALA A 449 3.41 -24.82 -14.97
CA ALA A 449 4.81 -24.81 -14.57
C ALA A 449 5.80 -24.70 -15.77
N GLY A 450 5.38 -25.11 -16.97
CA GLY A 450 6.17 -24.99 -18.21
C GLY A 450 6.35 -23.55 -18.71
N GLY A 451 5.49 -22.61 -18.33
CA GLY A 451 5.64 -21.18 -18.66
C GLY A 451 6.82 -20.52 -17.93
N LEU A 452 7.13 -20.99 -16.72
CA LEU A 452 8.25 -20.49 -15.89
C LEU A 452 9.62 -20.81 -16.48
N LEU A 453 9.77 -21.88 -17.28
CA LEU A 453 11.04 -22.24 -17.93
C LEU A 453 11.48 -21.23 -19.02
N LYS A 454 10.56 -20.40 -19.53
CA LYS A 454 10.89 -19.28 -20.45
C LYS A 454 11.40 -18.03 -19.71
N ALA A 455 11.49 -18.04 -18.38
CA ALA A 455 11.90 -16.90 -17.56
C ALA A 455 13.29 -16.33 -17.91
N ARG A 456 14.20 -17.15 -18.45
CA ARG A 456 15.54 -16.68 -18.88
C ARG A 456 15.51 -15.57 -19.93
N LYS A 457 14.48 -15.52 -20.79
CA LYS A 457 14.32 -14.44 -21.79
C LYS A 457 13.80 -13.15 -21.17
N ILE A 458 13.02 -13.24 -20.09
CA ILE A 458 12.49 -12.08 -19.36
C ILE A 458 13.64 -11.28 -18.73
N PHE A 459 14.69 -11.94 -18.24
CA PHE A 459 15.83 -11.23 -17.66
C PHE A 459 16.79 -10.57 -18.67
N LYS A 460 16.52 -10.68 -19.99
CA LYS A 460 17.36 -10.13 -21.07
C LYS A 460 16.75 -8.92 -21.78
N ALA A 461 15.48 -8.62 -21.55
CA ALA A 461 14.79 -7.50 -22.18
C ALA A 461 14.63 -6.32 -21.22
N SER A 462 14.62 -5.10 -21.75
CA SER A 462 14.29 -3.90 -20.98
C SER A 462 12.77 -3.75 -20.88
N TYR A 463 12.24 -3.76 -19.65
CA TYR A 463 10.81 -3.59 -19.38
C TYR A 463 10.44 -2.20 -18.81
N GLY A 464 11.41 -1.29 -18.72
CA GLY A 464 11.23 0.01 -18.09
C GLY A 464 10.86 -0.11 -16.61
N SER A 465 9.99 0.77 -16.12
CA SER A 465 9.55 0.82 -14.73
C SER A 465 8.08 0.40 -14.58
N PRO A 466 7.72 -0.40 -13.58
CA PRO A 466 6.35 -0.47 -13.10
C PRO A 466 6.01 0.76 -12.25
N HIS A 467 4.77 1.21 -12.38
CA HIS A 467 4.20 2.32 -11.65
C HIS A 467 3.04 1.84 -10.79
N VAL A 468 3.07 2.19 -9.50
CA VAL A 468 1.99 1.93 -8.55
C VAL A 468 1.55 3.27 -7.98
N ALA A 469 0.33 3.69 -8.32
CA ALA A 469 -0.27 4.93 -7.84
C ALA A 469 -1.46 4.63 -6.94
N PHE A 470 -1.44 5.17 -5.71
CA PHE A 470 -2.52 4.99 -4.74
C PHE A 470 -3.56 6.10 -4.89
N GLY A 471 -4.77 5.75 -5.29
CA GLY A 471 -5.89 6.69 -5.39
C GLY A 471 -6.39 7.14 -4.01
N GLN A 472 -7.29 8.12 -3.99
CA GLN A 472 -7.90 8.60 -2.74
C GLN A 472 -8.64 7.46 -2.02
N PRO A 473 -8.31 7.13 -0.76
CA PRO A 473 -9.00 6.07 -0.03
C PRO A 473 -10.50 6.37 0.17
N ILE A 474 -11.33 5.35 0.00
CA ILE A 474 -12.79 5.41 0.12
C ILE A 474 -13.18 4.91 1.52
N SER A 475 -13.76 5.79 2.34
CA SER A 475 -14.23 5.44 3.68
C SER A 475 -15.61 4.79 3.60
N LEU A 476 -15.76 3.55 4.10
CA LEU A 476 -17.06 2.87 4.05
C LEU A 476 -18.12 3.67 4.84
N ASP A 477 -17.77 4.19 6.01
CA ASP A 477 -18.68 5.03 6.80
C ASP A 477 -19.22 6.24 6.01
N GLU A 478 -18.37 6.89 5.21
CA GLU A 478 -18.76 8.07 4.42
C GLU A 478 -19.66 7.66 3.25
N CYS A 479 -19.36 6.56 2.55
CA CYS A 479 -20.22 6.05 1.48
C CYS A 479 -21.61 5.64 1.98
N PHE A 480 -21.66 4.98 3.14
CA PHE A 480 -22.92 4.63 3.78
C PHE A 480 -23.72 5.89 4.14
N SER A 481 -23.06 6.87 4.78
CA SER A 481 -23.72 8.12 5.19
C SER A 481 -24.16 8.99 4.00
N HIS A 482 -23.47 8.89 2.86
CA HIS A 482 -23.84 9.58 1.62
C HIS A 482 -25.14 9.03 1.02
N ILE A 483 -25.30 7.71 1.00
CA ILE A 483 -26.51 7.06 0.47
C ILE A 483 -27.66 7.08 1.49
N GLU A 484 -27.34 6.89 2.78
CA GLU A 484 -28.32 6.82 3.86
C GLU A 484 -27.71 7.41 5.15
N PRO A 485 -28.02 8.67 5.50
CA PRO A 485 -27.46 9.34 6.68
C PRO A 485 -27.71 8.60 8.02
N ASP A 486 -28.86 7.93 8.17
CA ASP A 486 -29.23 7.20 9.39
C ASP A 486 -28.97 5.68 9.29
N TRP A 487 -28.05 5.26 8.40
CA TRP A 487 -27.80 3.85 8.08
C TRP A 487 -27.52 2.97 9.30
N ARG A 488 -26.88 3.52 10.34
CA ARG A 488 -26.57 2.80 11.58
C ARG A 488 -27.83 2.40 12.34
N LYS A 489 -28.83 3.29 12.44
CA LYS A 489 -30.10 2.99 13.09
C LYS A 489 -30.91 1.98 12.29
N ARG A 490 -31.00 2.16 10.96
CA ARG A 490 -31.70 1.22 10.06
C ARG A 490 -31.08 -0.18 10.10
N THR A 491 -29.75 -0.25 10.06
CA THR A 491 -28.99 -1.49 10.22
C THR A 491 -29.29 -2.19 11.54
N GLN A 492 -29.35 -1.44 12.66
CA GLN A 492 -29.70 -2.00 13.97
C GLN A 492 -31.14 -2.52 14.03
N ALA A 493 -32.06 -1.89 13.29
CA ALA A 493 -33.43 -2.36 13.11
C ALA A 493 -33.56 -3.54 12.12
N GLY A 494 -32.46 -4.04 11.56
CA GLY A 494 -32.43 -5.15 10.60
C GLY A 494 -32.76 -4.77 9.16
N ASP A 495 -32.89 -3.48 8.86
CA ASP A 495 -33.13 -2.99 7.50
C ASP A 495 -31.81 -2.78 6.76
N HIS A 496 -31.63 -3.55 5.69
CA HIS A 496 -30.47 -3.51 4.81
C HIS A 496 -30.83 -3.18 3.35
N SER A 497 -32.03 -2.63 3.10
CA SER A 497 -32.55 -2.37 1.75
C SER A 497 -31.68 -1.42 0.91
N PHE A 498 -30.96 -0.50 1.55
CA PHE A 498 -30.07 0.48 0.91
C PHE A 498 -28.66 -0.07 0.59
N VAL A 499 -28.26 -1.21 1.17
CA VAL A 499 -26.91 -1.78 1.01
C VAL A 499 -26.52 -2.07 -0.45
N PRO A 500 -27.40 -2.57 -1.33
CA PRO A 500 -27.09 -2.73 -2.75
C PRO A 500 -26.70 -1.42 -3.45
N ALA A 501 -27.39 -0.31 -3.14
CA ALA A 501 -27.07 1.00 -3.71
C ALA A 501 -25.68 1.49 -3.24
N VAL A 502 -25.35 1.26 -1.97
CA VAL A 502 -24.00 1.55 -1.42
C VAL A 502 -22.92 0.72 -2.13
N ILE A 503 -23.16 -0.56 -2.39
CA ILE A 503 -22.22 -1.43 -3.12
C ILE A 503 -21.99 -0.90 -4.54
N ASP A 504 -23.05 -0.47 -5.20
CA ASP A 504 -23.01 0.04 -6.57
C ASP A 504 -22.23 1.36 -6.65
N TYR A 505 -22.51 2.28 -5.72
CA TYR A 505 -21.78 3.53 -5.56
C TYR A 505 -20.29 3.27 -5.31
N ILE A 506 -19.94 2.43 -4.33
CA ILE A 506 -18.53 2.11 -4.02
C ILE A 506 -17.83 1.45 -5.21
N ALA A 507 -18.50 0.55 -5.92
CA ALA A 507 -17.92 -0.12 -7.08
C ALA A 507 -17.55 0.88 -8.16
N GLN A 508 -18.42 1.85 -8.45
CA GLN A 508 -18.17 2.91 -9.42
C GLN A 508 -17.07 3.85 -8.95
N GLU A 509 -17.20 4.39 -7.73
CA GLU A 509 -16.24 5.30 -7.10
C GLU A 509 -14.82 4.71 -7.11
N ASN A 510 -14.69 3.41 -6.82
CA ASN A 510 -13.39 2.75 -6.87
C ASN A 510 -12.78 2.76 -8.28
N MET A 511 -13.56 2.47 -9.32
CA MET A 511 -13.04 2.45 -10.69
C MET A 511 -12.67 3.86 -11.17
N GLU A 512 -13.47 4.87 -10.81
CA GLU A 512 -13.18 6.27 -11.10
C GLU A 512 -11.90 6.74 -10.40
N ARG A 513 -11.74 6.42 -9.11
CA ARG A 513 -10.51 6.76 -8.36
C ARG A 513 -9.27 6.01 -8.82
N ILE A 514 -9.41 4.80 -9.40
CA ILE A 514 -8.31 4.14 -10.11
C ILE A 514 -7.90 4.98 -11.33
N ASN A 515 -8.86 5.39 -12.18
CA ASN A 515 -8.55 6.23 -13.34
C ASN A 515 -8.03 7.62 -12.94
N ALA A 516 -8.54 8.21 -11.86
CA ALA A 516 -8.10 9.50 -11.35
C ALA A 516 -6.63 9.51 -10.93
N ALA A 517 -6.09 8.35 -10.55
CA ALA A 517 -4.68 8.13 -10.20
C ALA A 517 -3.85 7.59 -11.38
N ALA A 518 -4.32 7.76 -12.63
CA ALA A 518 -3.63 7.26 -13.81
C ALA A 518 -2.23 7.89 -13.96
N VAL A 519 -1.29 7.05 -14.39
CA VAL A 519 0.06 7.47 -14.76
C VAL A 519 0.15 7.49 -16.27
N VAL A 520 0.32 8.69 -16.83
CA VAL A 520 0.64 8.88 -18.24
C VAL A 520 2.12 8.58 -18.42
N ASN A 521 2.44 7.35 -18.81
CA ASN A 521 3.82 6.95 -19.04
C ASN A 521 4.27 7.28 -20.47
N PRO A 522 5.60 7.35 -20.73
CA PRO A 522 6.13 7.74 -22.04
C PRO A 522 5.59 6.92 -23.21
N ILE A 523 5.51 5.60 -23.05
CA ILE A 523 4.98 4.70 -24.10
C ILE A 523 3.50 4.94 -24.38
N GLY A 524 2.68 5.19 -23.34
CA GLY A 524 1.26 5.48 -23.51
C GLY A 524 1.05 6.79 -24.26
N LEU A 525 1.84 7.82 -23.93
CA LEU A 525 1.80 9.11 -24.60
C LEU A 525 2.23 9.02 -26.07
N VAL A 526 3.37 8.39 -26.35
CA VAL A 526 3.85 8.19 -27.73
C VAL A 526 2.87 7.31 -28.52
N ALA A 527 2.29 6.28 -27.90
CA ALA A 527 1.26 5.46 -28.53
C ALA A 527 -0.02 6.27 -28.88
N MET A 528 -0.43 7.21 -28.02
CA MET A 528 -1.54 8.12 -28.30
C MET A 528 -1.27 8.98 -29.54
N ILE A 529 -0.09 9.58 -29.63
CA ILE A 529 0.27 10.47 -30.74
C ILE A 529 0.43 9.65 -32.03
N LEU A 530 1.25 8.61 -32.01
CA LEU A 530 1.60 7.84 -33.19
C LEU A 530 0.40 7.08 -33.77
N LEU A 531 -0.47 6.49 -32.93
CA LEU A 531 -1.66 5.80 -33.45
C LEU A 531 -2.77 6.75 -33.93
N SER A 532 -2.64 8.05 -33.64
CA SER A 532 -3.56 9.07 -34.14
C SER A 532 -3.02 9.75 -35.41
N SER A 533 -1.76 9.49 -35.79
CA SER A 533 -1.17 10.06 -37.00
C SER A 533 -1.57 9.28 -38.26
N PRO A 534 -1.57 9.92 -39.44
CA PRO A 534 -1.73 9.24 -40.70
C PRO A 534 -0.73 8.08 -40.84
N GLN A 535 -1.22 6.91 -41.28
CA GLN A 535 -0.42 5.69 -41.48
C GLN A 535 0.31 5.17 -40.23
N HIS A 536 0.02 5.70 -39.04
CA HIS A 536 0.75 5.41 -37.80
C HIS A 536 2.27 5.66 -37.93
N ALA A 537 2.64 6.68 -38.68
CA ALA A 537 4.02 7.14 -38.88
C ALA A 537 4.08 8.66 -38.68
N MET A 538 5.22 9.17 -38.21
CA MET A 538 5.43 10.60 -37.97
C MET A 538 6.92 10.93 -38.05
N ALA A 539 7.28 12.11 -38.56
CA ALA A 539 8.65 12.59 -38.50
C ALA A 539 9.07 12.80 -37.03
N GLU A 540 10.33 12.50 -36.69
CA GLU A 540 10.77 12.53 -35.29
C GLU A 540 10.64 13.93 -34.65
N ASP A 541 10.98 14.98 -35.38
CA ASP A 541 10.84 16.37 -34.94
C ASP A 541 9.38 16.76 -34.68
N GLU A 542 8.46 16.36 -35.57
CA GLU A 542 7.02 16.54 -35.38
C GLU A 542 6.52 15.77 -34.15
N LEU A 543 6.99 14.53 -33.95
CA LEU A 543 6.63 13.72 -32.79
C LEU A 543 7.08 14.37 -31.48
N LEU A 544 8.29 14.92 -31.43
CA LEU A 544 8.79 15.65 -30.27
C LEU A 544 7.92 16.88 -29.96
N LEU A 545 7.54 17.64 -30.99
CA LEU A 545 6.65 18.79 -30.83
C LEU A 545 5.26 18.38 -30.31
N GLN A 546 4.70 17.28 -30.82
CA GLN A 546 3.42 16.74 -30.35
C GLN A 546 3.49 16.28 -28.89
N ILE A 547 4.61 15.68 -28.46
CA ILE A 547 4.81 15.31 -27.06
C ILE A 547 4.73 16.55 -26.16
N ASP A 548 5.41 17.64 -26.53
CA ASP A 548 5.36 18.90 -25.77
C ASP A 548 3.94 19.48 -25.73
N HIS A 549 3.22 19.48 -26.85
CA HIS A 549 1.83 19.95 -26.91
C HIS A 549 0.89 19.14 -26.02
N PHE A 550 0.96 17.81 -26.08
CA PHE A 550 0.10 16.95 -25.25
C PHE A 550 0.42 17.14 -23.75
N ILE A 551 1.69 17.26 -23.38
CA ILE A 551 2.09 17.54 -21.99
C ILE A 551 1.58 18.91 -21.56
N ALA A 552 1.68 19.95 -22.40
CA ALA A 552 1.17 21.27 -22.10
C ALA A 552 -0.35 21.26 -21.87
N ILE A 553 -1.11 20.54 -22.70
CA ILE A 553 -2.56 20.35 -22.52
C ILE A 553 -2.84 19.65 -21.19
N LEU A 554 -2.16 18.53 -20.91
CA LEU A 554 -2.40 17.74 -19.69
C LEU A 554 -1.97 18.47 -18.41
N ARG A 555 -0.99 19.36 -18.47
CA ARG A 555 -0.62 20.24 -17.35
C ARG A 555 -1.65 21.32 -17.11
N ARG A 556 -2.23 21.89 -18.17
CA ARG A 556 -3.23 22.97 -18.07
C ARG A 556 -4.61 22.44 -17.69
N LEU A 557 -4.96 21.25 -18.18
CA LEU A 557 -6.26 20.59 -17.99
C LEU A 557 -6.04 19.15 -17.52
N PRO A 558 -5.55 18.94 -16.29
CA PRO A 558 -5.35 17.61 -15.76
C PRO A 558 -6.71 16.92 -15.56
N TYR A 559 -6.82 15.65 -15.96
CA TYR A 559 -8.02 14.82 -15.72
C TYR A 559 -8.39 14.71 -14.24
N SER A 560 -7.39 14.75 -13.35
CA SER A 560 -7.52 14.70 -11.89
C SER A 560 -6.26 15.29 -11.26
N SER A 561 -6.35 15.80 -10.03
CA SER A 561 -5.18 16.26 -9.27
C SER A 561 -4.16 15.15 -8.98
N ASP A 562 -4.58 13.89 -9.11
CA ASP A 562 -3.77 12.71 -8.79
C ASP A 562 -3.07 12.09 -10.01
N ILE A 563 -3.27 12.62 -11.21
CA ILE A 563 -2.57 12.09 -12.38
C ILE A 563 -1.07 12.33 -12.29
N THR A 564 -0.29 11.43 -12.87
CA THR A 564 1.16 11.61 -13.00
C THR A 564 1.53 11.73 -14.46
N LEU A 565 2.26 12.79 -14.80
CA LEU A 565 2.77 13.06 -16.14
C LEU A 565 4.23 12.60 -16.26
N PRO A 566 4.72 12.30 -17.48
CA PRO A 566 6.13 11.96 -17.66
C PRO A 566 7.01 13.20 -17.39
N GLU A 567 8.18 12.96 -16.80
CA GLU A 567 9.19 13.99 -16.49
C GLU A 567 10.28 14.02 -17.57
N GLY A 568 10.90 15.19 -17.75
CA GLY A 568 11.96 15.43 -18.73
C GLY A 568 11.50 16.19 -19.97
N SER A 569 12.45 16.38 -20.89
CA SER A 569 12.21 16.95 -22.22
C SER A 569 11.46 15.97 -23.13
N ALA A 570 10.79 16.46 -24.16
CA ALA A 570 10.14 15.60 -25.16
C ALA A 570 11.08 14.53 -25.73
N LYS A 571 12.35 14.88 -25.94
CA LYS A 571 13.38 13.94 -26.42
C LYS A 571 13.63 12.82 -25.44
N GLU A 572 13.80 13.12 -24.16
CA GLU A 572 14.01 12.10 -23.12
C GLU A 572 12.80 11.18 -22.98
N ILE A 573 11.59 11.74 -23.06
CA ILE A 573 10.34 10.98 -23.01
C ILE A 573 10.23 10.05 -24.23
N PHE A 574 10.51 10.57 -25.43
CA PHE A 574 10.54 9.76 -26.64
C PHE A 574 11.58 8.63 -26.56
N GLU A 575 12.81 8.91 -26.13
CA GLU A 575 13.85 7.90 -25.97
C GLU A 575 13.48 6.81 -24.96
N GLN A 576 12.83 7.18 -23.84
CA GLN A 576 12.31 6.22 -22.87
C GLN A 576 11.25 5.32 -23.50
N ALA A 577 10.32 5.89 -24.26
CA ALA A 577 9.30 5.13 -24.98
C ALA A 577 9.92 4.22 -26.05
N ALA A 578 10.87 4.71 -26.85
CA ALA A 578 11.50 3.96 -27.94
C ALA A 578 12.23 2.71 -27.43
N ARG A 579 12.91 2.80 -26.27
CA ARG A 579 13.61 1.68 -25.63
C ARG A 579 12.69 0.53 -25.24
N THR A 580 11.42 0.80 -24.93
CA THR A 580 10.46 -0.21 -24.43
C THR A 580 9.45 -0.64 -25.49
N ALA A 581 8.97 0.29 -26.32
CA ALA A 581 7.88 0.09 -27.26
C ALA A 581 8.26 -0.73 -28.51
N GLY A 582 9.55 -0.78 -28.86
CA GLY A 582 10.00 -1.44 -30.11
C GLY A 582 9.62 -0.63 -31.36
N LEU A 583 9.72 0.70 -31.28
CA LEU A 583 9.48 1.58 -32.43
C LEU A 583 10.58 1.37 -33.48
N SER A 584 10.20 1.46 -34.75
CA SER A 584 11.12 1.46 -35.88
C SER A 584 11.43 2.90 -36.27
N ARG A 585 12.72 3.19 -36.46
CA ARG A 585 13.21 4.45 -37.03
C ARG A 585 13.65 4.16 -38.46
N ILE A 586 13.01 4.81 -39.41
CA ILE A 586 13.30 4.67 -40.85
C ILE A 586 14.00 5.95 -41.28
N ASP A 587 15.21 5.83 -41.81
CA ASP A 587 15.94 6.97 -42.35
C ASP A 587 15.25 7.47 -43.63
N HIS A 588 14.99 8.78 -43.69
CA HIS A 588 14.35 9.42 -44.84
C HIS A 588 15.05 10.77 -45.11
N PRO A 589 15.15 11.23 -46.38
CA PRO A 589 15.90 12.45 -46.74
C PRO A 589 15.46 13.73 -46.02
N TRP A 590 14.20 13.81 -45.58
CA TRP A 590 13.64 14.95 -44.85
C TRP A 590 13.68 14.79 -43.33
N GLY A 591 14.34 13.76 -42.80
CA GLY A 591 14.42 13.45 -41.38
C GLY A 591 13.90 12.05 -41.06
N PRO A 592 14.32 11.46 -39.93
CA PRO A 592 13.93 10.10 -39.56
C PRO A 592 12.42 10.00 -39.29
N ILE A 593 11.80 8.96 -39.82
CA ILE A 593 10.38 8.64 -39.63
C ILE A 593 10.25 7.57 -38.55
N ILE A 594 9.42 7.84 -37.55
CA ILE A 594 9.09 6.91 -36.48
C ILE A 594 7.80 6.18 -36.82
N THR A 595 7.81 4.85 -36.71
CA THR A 595 6.61 4.02 -36.91
C THR A 595 6.65 2.77 -36.03
N ALA A 596 5.55 2.05 -35.98
CA ALA A 596 5.46 0.74 -35.33
C ALA A 596 4.81 -0.26 -36.28
N THR A 597 5.38 -1.47 -36.36
CA THR A 597 4.90 -2.52 -37.25
C THR A 597 4.53 -3.79 -36.46
N GLY A 598 3.87 -4.75 -37.12
CA GLY A 598 3.72 -6.11 -36.61
C GLY A 598 3.01 -6.24 -35.26
N LYS A 599 3.72 -6.79 -34.25
CA LYS A 599 3.15 -7.06 -32.92
C LYS A 599 3.21 -5.83 -32.02
N GLU A 600 4.20 -4.98 -32.25
CA GLU A 600 4.48 -3.76 -31.53
C GLU A 600 3.35 -2.75 -31.76
N ALA A 601 2.90 -2.59 -33.01
CA ALA A 601 1.74 -1.76 -33.34
C ALA A 601 0.46 -2.19 -32.60
N VAL A 602 0.19 -3.50 -32.50
CA VAL A 602 -0.95 -4.03 -31.73
C VAL A 602 -0.79 -3.69 -30.25
N MET A 603 0.42 -3.82 -29.70
CA MET A 603 0.67 -3.46 -28.29
C MET A 603 0.58 -1.96 -28.02
N LEU A 604 0.92 -1.09 -28.98
CA LEU A 604 0.68 0.35 -28.82
C LEU A 604 -0.81 0.63 -28.56
N THR A 605 -1.73 -0.13 -29.15
CA THR A 605 -3.17 0.06 -28.85
C THR A 605 -3.51 -0.19 -27.38
N TYR A 606 -2.81 -1.14 -26.73
CA TYR A 606 -2.94 -1.38 -25.30
C TYR A 606 -2.46 -0.16 -24.49
N TYR A 607 -1.25 0.33 -24.77
CA TYR A 607 -0.64 1.44 -24.02
C TYR A 607 -1.39 2.77 -24.26
N ARG A 608 -1.86 2.99 -25.48
CA ARG A 608 -2.80 4.08 -25.80
C ARG A 608 -4.04 3.99 -24.93
N ASN A 609 -4.69 2.84 -24.90
CA ASN A 609 -5.95 2.65 -24.17
C ASN A 609 -5.80 2.79 -22.65
N SER A 610 -4.60 2.58 -22.08
CA SER A 610 -4.37 2.81 -20.65
C SER A 610 -4.34 4.29 -20.25
N VAL A 611 -4.11 5.20 -21.21
CA VAL A 611 -4.04 6.66 -20.96
C VAL A 611 -5.11 7.45 -21.71
N MET A 612 -5.76 6.91 -22.74
CA MET A 612 -6.69 7.66 -23.60
C MET A 612 -7.82 8.40 -22.86
N HIS A 613 -8.26 7.87 -21.72
CA HIS A 613 -9.35 8.46 -20.92
C HIS A 613 -8.95 9.82 -20.33
N VAL A 614 -7.66 10.05 -20.06
CA VAL A 614 -7.16 11.33 -19.52
C VAL A 614 -7.28 12.48 -20.53
N LEU A 615 -7.45 12.15 -21.82
CA LEU A 615 -7.59 13.10 -22.92
C LEU A 615 -9.03 13.14 -23.47
N ALA A 616 -9.98 12.43 -22.85
CA ALA A 616 -11.34 12.31 -23.38
C ALA A 616 -12.02 13.68 -23.57
N LEU A 617 -12.00 14.52 -22.53
CA LEU A 617 -12.60 15.85 -22.58
C LEU A 617 -11.85 16.82 -23.51
N PRO A 618 -10.50 16.95 -23.45
CA PRO A 618 -9.77 17.74 -24.45
C PRO A 618 -10.03 17.30 -25.90
N SER A 619 -10.13 15.99 -26.14
CA SER A 619 -10.42 15.45 -27.48
C SER A 619 -11.85 15.76 -27.93
N LEU A 620 -12.81 15.71 -27.00
CA LEU A 620 -14.20 16.07 -27.27
C LEU A 620 -14.30 17.55 -27.66
N ILE A 621 -13.66 18.43 -26.91
CA ILE A 621 -13.61 19.86 -27.21
C ILE A 621 -12.94 20.09 -28.58
N ALA A 622 -11.76 19.50 -28.81
CA ALA A 622 -11.03 19.65 -30.07
C ALA A 622 -11.84 19.20 -31.30
N ARG A 623 -12.74 18.21 -31.13
CA ARG A 623 -13.63 17.76 -32.20
C ARG A 623 -14.54 18.88 -32.74
N PHE A 624 -15.02 19.78 -31.88
CA PHE A 624 -15.88 20.90 -32.32
C PHE A 624 -15.13 21.91 -33.21
N PHE A 625 -13.80 21.95 -33.11
CA PHE A 625 -12.95 22.84 -33.92
C PHE A 625 -12.39 22.16 -35.19
N ARG A 626 -12.70 20.88 -35.43
CA ARG A 626 -12.14 20.14 -36.59
C ARG A 626 -12.59 20.71 -37.93
N HIS A 627 -13.83 21.23 -37.99
CA HIS A 627 -14.43 21.79 -39.20
C HIS A 627 -14.90 23.24 -39.01
N SER A 628 -14.64 23.82 -37.83
CA SER A 628 -15.10 25.16 -37.46
C SER A 628 -13.93 25.93 -36.85
N GLN A 629 -13.64 27.13 -37.36
CA GLN A 629 -12.60 27.99 -36.80
C GLN A 629 -13.01 28.61 -35.47
N THR A 630 -14.31 28.84 -35.29
CA THR A 630 -14.92 29.42 -34.09
C THR A 630 -16.18 28.63 -33.72
N VAL A 631 -16.43 28.49 -32.42
CA VAL A 631 -17.63 27.83 -31.89
C VAL A 631 -18.13 28.69 -30.73
N ASN A 632 -19.44 28.88 -30.62
CA ASN A 632 -20.03 29.59 -29.49
C ASN A 632 -19.77 28.79 -28.20
N GLU A 633 -19.35 29.48 -27.12
CA GLU A 633 -18.99 28.82 -25.87
C GLU A 633 -20.18 28.07 -25.23
N ALA A 634 -21.38 28.64 -25.27
CA ALA A 634 -22.56 28.00 -24.70
C ALA A 634 -22.93 26.73 -25.46
N GLU A 635 -22.91 26.77 -26.80
CA GLU A 635 -23.17 25.62 -27.66
C GLU A 635 -22.10 24.53 -27.48
N LEU A 636 -20.83 24.91 -27.31
CA LEU A 636 -19.74 23.99 -27.02
C LEU A 636 -19.96 23.27 -25.69
N ILE A 637 -20.30 24.01 -24.63
CA ILE A 637 -20.54 23.46 -23.30
C ILE A 637 -21.75 22.52 -23.35
N GLU A 638 -22.87 22.97 -23.92
CA GLU A 638 -24.08 22.16 -24.06
C GLU A 638 -23.81 20.87 -24.85
N GLY A 639 -23.12 20.98 -25.98
CA GLY A 639 -22.73 19.83 -26.79
C GLY A 639 -21.77 18.87 -26.08
N CYS A 640 -20.85 19.39 -25.26
CA CYS A 640 -19.98 18.55 -24.44
C CYS A 640 -20.77 17.82 -23.35
N VAL A 641 -21.64 18.52 -22.61
CA VAL A 641 -22.49 17.93 -21.54
C VAL A 641 -23.43 16.87 -22.11
N LEU A 642 -23.99 17.08 -23.31
CA LEU A 642 -24.83 16.08 -23.95
C LEU A 642 -24.06 14.76 -24.27
N LEU A 643 -22.80 14.87 -24.70
CA LEU A 643 -21.99 13.74 -25.14
C LEU A 643 -21.18 13.09 -24.01
N TYR A 644 -20.88 13.84 -22.96
CA TYR A 644 -20.11 13.42 -21.79
C TYR A 644 -20.70 14.10 -20.53
N PRO A 645 -21.88 13.64 -20.08
CA PRO A 645 -22.65 14.26 -19.00
C PRO A 645 -22.04 14.12 -17.61
#